data_AF-A0AAV4PZP2-F1
#
_entry.id   AF-A0AAV4PZP2-F1
#
_cell.length_a   1.000
_cell.length_b   1.000
_cell.length_c   1.000
_cell.angle_alpha   90.00
_cell.angle_beta   90.00
_cell.angle_gamma   90.00
#
_symmetry.space_group_name_H-M   'P 1'
#
loop_
_entity.id
_entity.type
_entity.pdbx_description
1 polymer ?
#
loop_
_entity_poly.entity_id
_entity_poly.type
_entity_poly.pdbx_seq_one_letter_code
_entity_poly.pdbx_strand_id
1 'polypeptide(L)'
;MKRLTGDCDIVSHIMCEEFLIPRLLLRLDSELFSGTKMETRFRRISCVFVLLCITFSAHAESDTPFPHIADIEIEFYQTEVTVTSIDQQITALATEYYDSSSPRGKVDILVAGNKQLVYYNNATNQILHQTDCEAWDIDESIYFYEPIFYGWLNKKPLVIGPSAPLWYAQDHRDEIKFQDESIVRDIKCQMWSLDIVGKKDNVTIFYHFAEEKWTTPYQIKGLRVPVRIEIRGLTTRDTKDEEQWMPINQITDFSYFRPTISDWLAFQPPVGIGCPLRKTTRTIPKTPKVFSYSAEVYDVLQAEENEVADVEFHRVWYDSGRKIARLDKFSRQRYTSELYDFNTGVTYSNLDGQTCTIKPLRYSMFEIYNGKMMGKFKEPEEVLNLDGEFYYMGQRLIRGIWADSYESIQKEVVFQQKTLAKLVVTVYFSQEFYKIAVNGETESQIPIYYIITGWDKPGHISVNLQYNIFGFDDVIWPQMYQNFQLGRCFPNMNDKSYFILIMNVQPELAATMEKNDDAVMERLRSKITQIAKVSDMRLPLLTADYKASGVFVTGLMLDRPPAIAQFIMENEGDVNTPDPDVRIIPDAHTTEKCATACVDEEHFTCTGFYFCKTDCFVKAADLMDPADVNAKHTILGKCQTWLRAEAQSNSKETPLKDALSLLEKAVLNETFKIVLKLDDIKTDFIPVNDIVIGDGPYTGDNTQDKPYNEVITYAKLNPDDTTTQEMHDVDNINACYKSCKDSESLNCASFSYCPGADNKQCMITSVLIVDRKHNPDDTKDDKECYVYSLKYMDFYVAYPGRVALISGEDSFTKINAVEDCAKLCHDETKFDCRGFEYCRTAKSCVLHSKHVLDMKDGELGTDKKSACTHYAVKYAADYYDMGYTLVKDDSDSRSQLTLEQCSRVCSEEMKSNCKSFNYCPASGPYATDSSCRLSTKLLKDANVPTTTEGKCHHYEKKKVVDDWAKEVKKPVIKQSGYTKKGFTGLVVGMLALGLILGSMGFVIYSYFRARSSGEGMTVRFMKSDI
;
A
#
# COMPACT_ATOMS: atom_id res chain seq x y z
N MET A 1 -28.97 37.33 -11.78
CA MET A 1 -29.29 37.35 -13.23
C MET A 1 -28.80 38.68 -13.79
N LYS A 2 -27.73 38.71 -14.62
CA LYS A 2 -26.96 39.92 -15.04
C LYS A 2 -26.24 40.62 -13.85
N ARG A 3 -25.10 41.32 -14.00
CA ARG A 3 -24.12 41.42 -15.11
C ARG A 3 -22.72 41.82 -14.56
N LEU A 4 -21.70 41.56 -15.36
CA LEU A 4 -20.32 42.12 -15.41
C LEU A 4 -20.22 43.59 -14.91
N THR A 5 -19.12 44.12 -14.32
CA THR A 5 -17.68 44.07 -14.71
C THR A 5 -16.74 44.56 -13.57
N GLY A 6 -15.42 44.24 -13.60
CA GLY A 6 -14.35 45.21 -13.29
C GLY A 6 -13.44 45.02 -12.04
N ASP A 7 -12.23 44.52 -12.30
CA ASP A 7 -10.89 45.01 -11.88
C ASP A 7 -10.38 45.10 -10.41
N CYS A 8 -9.03 45.13 -10.30
CA CYS A 8 -8.14 45.39 -9.12
C CYS A 8 -8.09 44.30 -8.01
N ASP A 9 -7.02 44.08 -7.23
CA ASP A 9 -5.61 44.57 -7.14
C ASP A 9 -4.82 43.64 -6.15
N ILE A 10 -3.48 43.51 -6.02
CA ILE A 10 -2.25 43.85 -6.81
C ILE A 10 -1.04 43.08 -6.17
N VAL A 11 0.24 43.49 -6.38
CA VAL A 11 1.53 42.95 -5.81
C VAL A 11 2.07 41.68 -6.50
N SER A 12 3.35 41.57 -6.95
CA SER A 12 4.61 42.19 -6.51
C SER A 12 5.48 42.81 -7.64
N HIS A 13 6.57 43.51 -7.26
CA HIS A 13 7.43 44.32 -8.13
C HIS A 13 8.73 43.63 -8.59
N ILE A 14 9.23 44.03 -9.76
CA ILE A 14 10.61 43.85 -10.26
C ILE A 14 11.15 45.21 -10.73
N MET A 15 12.38 45.59 -10.33
CA MET A 15 13.34 46.58 -10.89
C MET A 15 14.64 46.45 -10.05
N CYS A 16 15.87 46.76 -10.46
CA CYS A 16 16.59 46.96 -11.74
C CYS A 16 18.11 46.72 -11.43
N GLU A 17 19.14 46.82 -12.29
CA GLU A 17 19.52 47.73 -13.41
C GLU A 17 20.32 46.94 -14.48
N GLU A 18 20.12 47.15 -15.79
CA GLU A 18 20.97 47.95 -16.75
C GLU A 18 22.40 47.38 -17.01
N PHE A 19 22.94 47.36 -18.24
CA PHE A 19 23.06 48.46 -19.23
C PHE A 19 22.96 48.07 -20.73
N LEU A 20 22.97 49.10 -21.60
CA LEU A 20 22.61 49.17 -23.04
C LEU A 20 23.52 48.37 -24.03
N ILE A 21 23.12 47.94 -25.26
CA ILE A 21 22.34 48.54 -26.40
C ILE A 21 23.19 49.60 -27.18
N PRO A 22 23.12 49.81 -28.54
CA PRO A 22 22.10 49.43 -29.55
C PRO A 22 22.54 48.82 -30.92
N ARG A 23 21.54 48.40 -31.71
CA ARG A 23 21.46 48.58 -33.19
C ARG A 23 20.11 49.26 -33.55
N LEU A 24 20.08 50.15 -34.55
CA LEU A 24 18.87 50.57 -35.30
C LEU A 24 19.17 50.41 -36.82
N LEU A 25 18.34 49.89 -37.74
CA LEU A 25 16.88 49.66 -37.88
C LEU A 25 16.10 50.86 -38.49
N LEU A 26 15.02 50.56 -39.25
CA LEU A 26 14.01 51.41 -39.93
C LEU A 26 14.35 51.84 -41.38
N ARG A 27 13.41 51.94 -42.34
CA ARG A 27 12.06 51.32 -42.55
C ARG A 27 11.65 51.51 -44.03
N LEU A 28 10.62 50.81 -44.51
CA LEU A 28 9.92 51.10 -45.78
C LEU A 28 8.56 51.77 -45.50
N ASP A 29 8.09 52.67 -46.39
CA ASP A 29 6.87 52.44 -47.21
C ASP A 29 6.48 53.59 -48.18
N SER A 30 5.67 53.20 -49.18
CA SER A 30 4.71 53.96 -50.04
C SER A 30 5.07 55.16 -50.94
N GLU A 31 4.91 54.89 -52.26
CA GLU A 31 4.11 55.64 -53.27
C GLU A 31 4.67 56.74 -54.22
N LEU A 32 3.93 56.85 -55.34
CA LEU A 32 4.23 57.38 -56.69
C LEU A 32 4.29 58.92 -56.80
N PHE A 33 5.09 59.46 -57.73
CA PHE A 33 4.60 59.98 -59.05
C PHE A 33 5.72 60.40 -60.04
N SER A 34 5.34 60.57 -61.32
CA SER A 34 6.01 61.23 -62.47
C SER A 34 7.29 62.07 -62.24
N GLY A 35 8.32 62.08 -63.12
CA GLY A 35 8.46 61.48 -64.46
C GLY A 35 9.54 62.16 -65.34
N THR A 36 9.58 61.85 -66.65
CA THR A 36 10.52 62.33 -67.72
C THR A 36 11.97 61.77 -67.74
N LYS A 37 12.79 61.85 -68.81
CA LYS A 37 12.63 61.57 -70.28
C LYS A 37 13.98 61.79 -71.05
N MET A 38 14.63 60.74 -71.58
CA MET A 38 15.59 60.67 -72.74
C MET A 38 16.26 59.26 -72.73
N GLU A 39 16.41 58.48 -73.82
CA GLU A 39 17.29 58.60 -75.02
C GLU A 39 18.81 58.47 -74.69
N THR A 40 19.67 57.67 -75.37
CA THR A 40 19.52 56.93 -76.66
C THR A 40 20.53 55.75 -76.86
N ARG A 41 20.06 54.63 -77.44
CA ARG A 41 20.60 53.78 -78.56
C ARG A 41 22.10 53.34 -78.72
N PHE A 42 22.22 52.13 -79.32
CA PHE A 42 23.30 51.58 -80.20
C PHE A 42 24.60 51.04 -79.51
N ARG A 43 25.36 50.05 -80.04
CA ARG A 43 25.29 49.21 -81.28
C ARG A 43 25.96 47.82 -81.08
N ARG A 44 25.69 46.84 -81.97
CA ARG A 44 26.48 45.58 -82.15
C ARG A 44 27.71 45.80 -83.05
N ILE A 45 28.72 44.91 -82.99
CA ILE A 45 29.32 44.18 -84.15
C ILE A 45 30.32 43.07 -83.68
N SER A 46 30.57 42.09 -84.56
CA SER A 46 31.27 40.80 -84.34
C SER A 46 32.81 40.86 -84.42
N CYS A 47 33.48 39.78 -83.97
CA CYS A 47 34.59 39.15 -84.71
C CYS A 47 34.75 37.66 -84.35
N VAL A 48 35.45 36.88 -85.20
CA VAL A 48 35.64 35.42 -85.10
C VAL A 48 37.09 35.05 -85.50
N PHE A 49 37.56 33.85 -85.10
CA PHE A 49 38.89 33.23 -85.33
C PHE A 49 40.05 33.73 -84.45
N VAL A 50 40.57 32.83 -83.59
CA VAL A 50 41.86 32.12 -83.78
C VAL A 50 41.67 30.67 -83.26
N LEU A 51 42.45 29.71 -83.75
CA LEU A 51 42.45 28.31 -83.30
C LEU A 51 43.86 27.88 -82.83
N LEU A 52 43.90 26.85 -81.98
CA LEU A 52 45.06 25.98 -81.65
C LEU A 52 46.20 26.50 -80.74
N CYS A 53 46.73 25.54 -79.98
CA CYS A 53 48.07 25.46 -79.38
C CYS A 53 48.47 26.41 -78.23
N ILE A 54 47.84 26.25 -77.05
CA ILE A 54 48.61 26.08 -75.80
C ILE A 54 48.06 24.85 -75.06
N THR A 55 48.84 23.76 -75.04
CA THR A 55 48.62 22.61 -74.15
C THR A 55 49.71 22.61 -73.08
N PHE A 56 49.45 23.22 -71.94
CA PHE A 56 50.27 23.04 -70.74
C PHE A 56 49.39 22.97 -69.49
N SER A 57 49.64 21.92 -68.71
CA SER A 57 49.20 21.61 -67.35
C SER A 57 48.19 22.56 -66.69
N ALA A 58 46.90 22.26 -66.88
CA ALA A 58 45.92 22.40 -65.81
C ALA A 58 45.68 21.01 -65.21
N HIS A 59 46.52 20.60 -64.26
CA HIS A 59 46.01 19.68 -63.23
C HIS A 59 45.08 20.53 -62.37
N ALA A 60 43.77 20.41 -62.60
CA ALA A 60 42.81 20.86 -61.61
C ALA A 60 42.93 19.90 -60.43
N GLU A 61 43.39 20.40 -59.28
CA GLU A 61 43.21 19.67 -58.03
C GLU A 61 41.72 19.39 -57.87
N SER A 62 41.41 18.13 -57.54
CA SER A 62 40.03 17.73 -57.29
C SER A 62 39.62 18.30 -55.94
N ASP A 63 38.88 19.42 -55.95
CA ASP A 63 38.12 19.95 -54.82
C ASP A 63 37.01 18.96 -54.40
N THR A 64 37.42 17.82 -53.86
CA THR A 64 36.57 16.92 -53.09
C THR A 64 36.79 17.26 -51.61
N PRO A 65 35.94 18.13 -51.02
CA PRO A 65 36.13 18.60 -49.65
C PRO A 65 36.08 17.43 -48.66
N PHE A 66 36.84 17.54 -47.58
CA PHE A 66 36.86 16.56 -46.50
C PHE A 66 35.46 16.41 -45.86
N PRO A 67 34.92 15.18 -45.71
CA PRO A 67 33.63 14.94 -45.09
C PRO A 67 33.66 15.33 -43.60
N HIS A 68 32.98 16.42 -43.28
CA HIS A 68 32.90 16.96 -41.94
C HIS A 68 31.84 16.19 -41.14
N ILE A 69 32.21 15.67 -39.96
CA ILE A 69 31.33 14.82 -39.14
C ILE A 69 30.01 15.49 -38.70
N ALA A 70 29.94 16.83 -38.66
CA ALA A 70 28.71 17.58 -38.40
C ALA A 70 28.04 18.17 -39.66
N ASP A 71 28.69 18.18 -40.84
CA ASP A 71 27.99 18.32 -42.14
C ASP A 71 27.03 17.12 -42.38
N ILE A 72 27.13 16.06 -41.55
CA ILE A 72 26.22 14.90 -41.54
C ILE A 72 24.99 15.12 -40.62
N GLU A 73 24.85 16.30 -39.99
CA GLU A 73 23.75 16.67 -39.06
C GLU A 73 23.60 15.71 -37.84
N ILE A 74 24.70 15.08 -37.41
CA ILE A 74 24.67 14.05 -36.35
C ILE A 74 24.81 14.68 -34.96
N GLU A 75 23.68 14.81 -34.26
CA GLU A 75 23.70 15.12 -32.83
C GLU A 75 24.20 13.94 -31.97
N PHE A 76 24.00 12.69 -32.42
CA PHE A 76 24.35 11.47 -31.67
C PHE A 76 24.66 10.27 -32.58
N TYR A 77 25.70 9.48 -32.27
CA TYR A 77 26.06 8.28 -33.03
C TYR A 77 26.42 7.06 -32.16
N GLN A 78 26.34 5.89 -32.80
CA GLN A 78 26.90 4.63 -32.33
C GLN A 78 27.85 4.10 -33.41
N THR A 79 29.06 3.70 -33.04
CA THR A 79 30.05 3.14 -33.97
C THR A 79 30.77 1.94 -33.34
N GLU A 80 31.17 0.99 -34.17
CA GLU A 80 31.94 -0.18 -33.74
C GLU A 80 33.16 -0.32 -34.66
N VAL A 81 34.32 -0.53 -34.05
CA VAL A 81 35.61 -0.57 -34.74
C VAL A 81 36.43 -1.78 -34.31
N THR A 82 37.24 -2.29 -35.22
CA THR A 82 38.39 -3.12 -34.89
C THR A 82 39.63 -2.23 -35.00
N VAL A 83 40.45 -2.19 -33.95
CA VAL A 83 41.70 -1.41 -33.95
C VAL A 83 42.89 -2.33 -33.74
N THR A 84 43.83 -2.27 -34.69
CA THR A 84 45.07 -3.05 -34.68
C THR A 84 46.25 -2.11 -34.63
N SER A 85 47.06 -2.23 -33.57
CA SER A 85 48.37 -1.58 -33.44
C SER A 85 49.43 -2.59 -33.86
N ILE A 86 50.06 -2.36 -35.02
CA ILE A 86 50.94 -3.34 -35.66
C ILE A 86 52.25 -3.48 -34.89
N ASP A 87 52.84 -2.37 -34.43
CA ASP A 87 54.11 -2.37 -33.70
C ASP A 87 53.98 -2.98 -32.29
N GLN A 88 52.83 -2.75 -31.62
CA GLN A 88 52.52 -3.32 -30.31
C GLN A 88 51.98 -4.76 -30.41
N GLN A 89 51.64 -5.24 -31.61
CA GLN A 89 50.98 -6.53 -31.87
C GLN A 89 49.63 -6.73 -31.15
N ILE A 90 48.93 -5.64 -30.83
CA ILE A 90 47.64 -5.64 -30.14
C ILE A 90 46.50 -5.45 -31.14
N THR A 91 45.40 -6.17 -30.95
CA THR A 91 44.11 -5.87 -31.59
C THR A 91 43.01 -5.82 -30.55
N ALA A 92 42.14 -4.83 -30.68
CA ALA A 92 40.97 -4.61 -29.84
C ALA A 92 39.70 -4.49 -30.68
N LEU A 93 38.57 -4.89 -30.09
CA LEU A 93 37.25 -4.47 -30.53
C LEU A 93 36.81 -3.31 -29.64
N ALA A 94 36.23 -2.25 -30.21
CA ALA A 94 35.64 -1.17 -29.43
C ALA A 94 34.29 -0.72 -29.98
N THR A 95 33.34 -0.48 -29.09
CA THR A 95 32.04 0.13 -29.39
C THR A 95 31.96 1.48 -28.69
N GLU A 96 31.72 2.53 -29.47
CA GLU A 96 31.59 3.90 -28.99
C GLU A 96 30.14 4.40 -29.17
N TYR A 97 29.63 5.06 -28.14
CA TYR A 97 28.37 5.81 -28.14
C TYR A 97 28.69 7.25 -27.82
N TYR A 98 28.18 8.20 -28.60
CA TYR A 98 28.42 9.63 -28.41
C TYR A 98 27.15 10.45 -28.61
N ASP A 99 26.96 11.44 -27.75
CA ASP A 99 25.88 12.43 -27.81
C ASP A 99 26.48 13.82 -27.59
N SER A 100 26.41 14.65 -28.64
CA SER A 100 26.94 16.02 -28.67
C SER A 100 25.95 17.07 -28.14
N SER A 101 24.66 16.74 -28.03
CA SER A 101 23.63 17.64 -27.49
C SER A 101 23.80 17.85 -25.99
N SER A 102 24.31 16.82 -25.30
CA SER A 102 24.63 16.81 -23.87
C SER A 102 26.01 16.17 -23.69
N PRO A 103 27.11 16.84 -24.11
CA PRO A 103 28.39 16.24 -24.49
C PRO A 103 28.87 15.12 -23.55
N ARG A 104 28.59 13.88 -23.96
CA ARG A 104 28.80 12.65 -23.19
C ARG A 104 29.07 11.48 -24.11
N GLY A 105 29.75 10.47 -23.58
CA GLY A 105 30.03 9.26 -24.32
C GLY A 105 30.24 8.03 -23.45
N LYS A 106 30.27 6.90 -24.14
CA LYS A 106 30.70 5.61 -23.61
C LYS A 106 31.63 4.97 -24.62
N VAL A 107 32.73 4.40 -24.15
CA VAL A 107 33.55 3.44 -24.89
C VAL A 107 33.51 2.11 -24.15
N ASP A 108 33.15 1.05 -24.86
CA ASP A 108 33.26 -0.34 -24.43
C ASP A 108 34.41 -0.97 -25.24
N ILE A 109 35.46 -1.46 -24.58
CA ILE A 109 36.71 -1.91 -25.21
C ILE A 109 37.02 -3.34 -24.75
N LEU A 110 37.29 -4.23 -25.70
CA LEU A 110 37.73 -5.61 -25.47
C LEU A 110 39.14 -5.81 -26.04
N VAL A 111 40.13 -5.97 -25.16
CA VAL A 111 41.55 -6.13 -25.51
C VAL A 111 42.10 -7.41 -24.88
N ALA A 112 42.63 -8.34 -25.68
CA ALA A 112 43.19 -9.62 -25.21
C ALA A 112 42.27 -10.43 -24.26
N GLY A 113 40.95 -10.27 -24.38
CA GLY A 113 39.94 -10.90 -23.50
C GLY A 113 39.56 -10.08 -22.26
N ASN A 114 40.33 -9.05 -21.91
CA ASN A 114 39.98 -8.11 -20.85
C ASN A 114 39.01 -7.06 -21.37
N LYS A 115 37.93 -6.82 -20.61
CA LYS A 115 36.90 -5.83 -20.94
C LYS A 115 37.08 -4.58 -20.07
N GLN A 116 37.13 -3.41 -20.70
CA GLN A 116 37.14 -2.10 -20.04
C GLN A 116 35.96 -1.29 -20.56
N LEU A 117 35.27 -0.57 -19.67
CA LEU A 117 34.23 0.38 -20.06
C LEU A 117 34.49 1.72 -19.41
N VAL A 118 34.45 2.76 -20.23
CA VAL A 118 34.68 4.16 -19.84
C VAL A 118 33.43 4.94 -20.20
N TYR A 119 32.88 5.66 -19.22
CA TYR A 119 31.78 6.61 -19.40
C TYR A 119 32.35 8.01 -19.15
N TYR A 120 31.92 9.01 -19.91
CA TYR A 120 32.30 10.40 -19.67
C TYR A 120 31.12 11.34 -19.90
N ASN A 121 31.04 12.39 -19.08
CA ASN A 121 29.99 13.40 -19.15
C ASN A 121 30.58 14.77 -18.82
N ASN A 122 30.61 15.63 -19.84
CA ASN A 122 31.15 16.99 -19.73
C ASN A 122 30.28 17.89 -18.83
N ALA A 123 28.97 17.63 -18.74
CA ALA A 123 28.06 18.42 -17.91
C ALA A 123 28.25 18.19 -16.40
N THR A 124 28.81 17.03 -15.99
CA THR A 124 29.23 16.76 -14.61
C THR A 124 30.72 16.99 -14.38
N ASN A 125 31.48 17.27 -15.45
CA ASN A 125 32.94 17.26 -15.50
C ASN A 125 33.57 15.93 -15.05
N GLN A 126 33.02 14.76 -15.42
CA GLN A 126 33.52 13.45 -14.92
C GLN A 126 33.79 12.39 -15.99
N ILE A 127 34.80 11.56 -15.73
CA ILE A 127 35.07 10.25 -16.34
C ILE A 127 34.79 9.16 -15.28
N LEU A 128 34.26 8.01 -15.69
CA LEU A 128 34.05 6.83 -14.84
C LEU A 128 34.64 5.58 -15.50
N HIS A 129 35.50 4.85 -14.79
CA HIS A 129 35.98 3.53 -15.20
C HIS A 129 35.17 2.42 -14.52
N GLN A 130 34.48 1.59 -15.30
CA GLN A 130 33.57 0.57 -14.76
C GLN A 130 34.27 -0.54 -13.98
N THR A 131 35.49 -0.91 -14.34
CA THR A 131 36.20 -2.08 -13.77
C THR A 131 36.41 -1.93 -12.26
N ASP A 132 36.68 -0.70 -11.82
CA ASP A 132 37.00 -0.35 -10.43
C ASP A 132 35.94 0.56 -9.79
N CYS A 133 34.95 1.01 -10.58
CA CYS A 133 33.93 2.01 -10.24
C CYS A 133 34.50 3.40 -9.85
N GLU A 134 35.74 3.71 -10.22
CA GLU A 134 36.32 5.02 -9.89
C GLU A 134 35.80 6.13 -10.82
N ALA A 135 35.35 7.23 -10.22
CA ALA A 135 35.04 8.48 -10.92
C ALA A 135 36.14 9.51 -10.66
N TRP A 136 36.57 10.20 -11.72
CA TRP A 136 37.55 11.28 -11.66
C TRP A 136 37.07 12.49 -12.45
N ASP A 137 37.56 13.67 -12.09
CA ASP A 137 37.23 14.90 -12.83
C ASP A 137 37.97 14.93 -14.17
N ILE A 138 37.30 15.34 -15.26
CA ILE A 138 37.91 15.32 -16.61
C ILE A 138 39.15 16.21 -16.63
N ASP A 139 39.08 17.44 -16.13
CA ASP A 139 40.22 18.37 -16.15
C ASP A 139 41.50 17.83 -15.46
N GLU A 140 41.35 17.01 -14.42
CA GLU A 140 42.48 16.40 -13.71
C GLU A 140 42.93 15.10 -14.37
N SER A 141 41.98 14.22 -14.70
CA SER A 141 42.25 12.86 -15.20
C SER A 141 42.62 12.79 -16.68
N ILE A 142 42.23 13.77 -17.51
CA ILE A 142 42.54 13.82 -18.97
C ILE A 142 44.04 13.92 -19.28
N TYR A 143 44.89 14.13 -18.27
CA TYR A 143 46.35 14.11 -18.39
C TYR A 143 46.98 12.77 -17.97
N PHE A 144 46.24 11.93 -17.24
CA PHE A 144 46.65 10.59 -16.79
C PHE A 144 45.91 9.46 -17.52
N TYR A 145 44.82 9.79 -18.21
CA TYR A 145 44.16 8.92 -19.17
C TYR A 145 45.08 8.73 -20.39
N GLU A 146 46.03 7.81 -20.29
CA GLU A 146 46.76 7.26 -21.44
C GLU A 146 45.75 6.49 -22.30
N PRO A 147 45.37 6.98 -23.50
CA PRO A 147 44.45 6.24 -24.34
C PRO A 147 45.19 5.00 -24.88
N ILE A 148 44.55 3.83 -24.79
CA ILE A 148 45.10 2.53 -25.23
C ILE A 148 45.59 2.56 -26.69
N PHE A 149 45.02 3.49 -27.48
CA PHE A 149 45.33 3.70 -28.89
C PHE A 149 45.49 5.20 -29.16
N TYR A 150 46.43 5.53 -30.04
CA TYR A 150 46.78 6.91 -30.37
C TYR A 150 45.60 7.67 -30.97
N GLY A 151 45.46 8.94 -30.60
CA GLY A 151 44.46 9.86 -31.14
C GLY A 151 43.05 9.69 -30.58
N TRP A 152 42.78 8.72 -29.69
CA TRP A 152 41.45 8.47 -29.10
C TRP A 152 41.00 9.52 -28.06
N LEU A 153 41.52 10.75 -28.14
CA LEU A 153 41.19 11.84 -27.24
C LEU A 153 41.16 13.17 -28.00
N ASN A 154 39.98 13.75 -28.14
CA ASN A 154 39.78 15.12 -28.59
C ASN A 154 39.22 15.96 -27.43
N LYS A 155 39.69 17.21 -27.28
CA LYS A 155 39.30 18.08 -26.16
C LYS A 155 38.16 19.05 -26.48
N LYS A 156 37.91 19.35 -27.77
CA LYS A 156 36.86 20.29 -28.22
C LYS A 156 36.23 19.82 -29.54
N PRO A 157 34.99 19.32 -29.54
CA PRO A 157 34.25 18.86 -28.35
C PRO A 157 35.01 17.74 -27.63
N LEU A 158 34.69 17.52 -26.36
CA LEU A 158 35.25 16.38 -25.61
C LEU A 158 34.76 15.08 -26.24
N VAL A 159 35.69 14.27 -26.73
CA VAL A 159 35.45 12.94 -27.27
C VAL A 159 36.58 12.03 -26.82
N ILE A 160 36.22 10.97 -26.11
CA ILE A 160 37.11 9.86 -25.75
C ILE A 160 36.62 8.65 -26.53
N GLY A 161 37.48 8.02 -27.32
CA GLY A 161 37.13 6.89 -28.18
C GLY A 161 37.69 6.97 -29.61
N PRO A 162 37.50 5.90 -30.40
CA PRO A 162 38.04 5.76 -31.76
C PRO A 162 37.55 6.79 -32.79
N SER A 163 36.46 7.52 -32.54
CA SER A 163 36.02 8.63 -33.39
C SER A 163 36.80 9.92 -33.19
N ALA A 164 37.53 10.08 -32.09
CA ALA A 164 38.20 11.33 -31.74
C ALA A 164 39.16 11.89 -32.83
N PRO A 165 39.89 11.08 -33.63
CA PRO A 165 40.69 11.60 -34.74
C PRO A 165 39.88 12.26 -35.86
N LEU A 166 38.58 11.96 -35.98
CA LEU A 166 37.65 12.62 -36.93
C LEU A 166 37.27 14.02 -36.43
N TRP A 167 37.13 14.19 -35.10
CA TRP A 167 36.92 15.49 -34.48
C TRP A 167 38.21 16.33 -34.46
N TYR A 168 39.38 15.70 -34.30
CA TYR A 168 40.66 16.39 -34.47
C TYR A 168 40.86 16.90 -35.91
N ALA A 169 40.52 16.08 -36.91
CA ALA A 169 40.49 16.50 -38.32
C ALA A 169 39.56 17.69 -38.57
N GLN A 170 38.48 17.81 -37.82
CA GLN A 170 37.53 18.90 -37.99
C GLN A 170 38.14 20.27 -37.70
N ASP A 171 38.90 20.38 -36.62
CA ASP A 171 39.58 21.63 -36.22
C ASP A 171 40.72 22.02 -37.18
N HIS A 172 41.21 21.07 -37.99
CA HIS A 172 42.35 21.24 -38.90
C HIS A 172 41.95 21.06 -40.38
N ARG A 173 40.67 21.27 -40.73
CA ARG A 173 40.10 20.96 -42.07
C ARG A 173 40.89 21.57 -43.23
N ASP A 174 41.41 22.79 -43.07
CA ASP A 174 42.16 23.53 -44.09
C ASP A 174 43.57 22.97 -44.33
N GLU A 175 44.07 22.09 -43.46
CA GLU A 175 45.37 21.40 -43.58
C GLU A 175 45.24 20.00 -44.22
N ILE A 176 44.01 19.50 -44.38
CA ILE A 176 43.72 18.15 -44.88
C ILE A 176 43.79 18.12 -46.41
N LYS A 177 44.62 17.22 -46.94
CA LYS A 177 44.86 17.05 -48.38
C LYS A 177 44.07 15.87 -48.90
N PHE A 178 43.30 16.04 -49.97
CA PHE A 178 42.79 14.90 -50.74
C PHE A 178 43.96 14.15 -51.40
N GLN A 179 43.90 12.81 -51.43
CA GLN A 179 44.97 11.96 -51.96
C GLN A 179 44.52 11.22 -53.22
N ASP A 180 43.61 10.24 -53.09
CA ASP A 180 43.15 9.40 -54.21
C ASP A 180 41.84 8.66 -53.86
N GLU A 181 41.25 7.96 -54.83
CA GLU A 181 40.31 6.87 -54.57
C GLU A 181 41.03 5.64 -53.98
N SER A 182 40.34 4.90 -53.11
CA SER A 182 40.86 3.70 -52.43
C SER A 182 39.77 2.64 -52.27
N ILE A 183 40.16 1.40 -51.97
CA ILE A 183 39.21 0.31 -51.67
C ILE A 183 39.59 -0.31 -50.33
N VAL A 184 38.65 -0.31 -49.38
CA VAL A 184 38.82 -0.88 -48.04
C VAL A 184 37.70 -1.88 -47.80
N ARG A 185 38.03 -3.16 -47.63
CA ARG A 185 37.05 -4.24 -47.38
C ARG A 185 35.92 -4.26 -48.43
N ASP A 186 36.31 -4.18 -49.71
CA ASP A 186 35.45 -4.04 -50.90
C ASP A 186 34.54 -2.79 -50.94
N ILE A 187 34.61 -1.91 -49.95
CA ILE A 187 33.98 -0.59 -49.95
C ILE A 187 34.88 0.38 -50.70
N LYS A 188 34.34 0.98 -51.76
CA LYS A 188 34.94 2.11 -52.44
C LYS A 188 34.98 3.34 -51.54
N CYS A 189 36.16 3.90 -51.36
CA CYS A 189 36.42 5.01 -50.45
C CYS A 189 37.19 6.13 -51.15
N GLN A 190 37.00 7.36 -50.68
CA GLN A 190 37.89 8.49 -50.96
C GLN A 190 38.90 8.62 -49.80
N MET A 191 40.14 8.97 -50.10
CA MET A 191 41.23 9.07 -49.12
C MET A 191 41.75 10.51 -48.98
N TRP A 192 41.94 10.94 -47.74
CA TRP A 192 42.60 12.20 -47.38
C TRP A 192 43.74 11.96 -46.38
N SER A 193 44.65 12.92 -46.22
CA SER A 193 45.73 12.87 -45.22
C SER A 193 45.89 14.18 -44.45
N LEU A 194 46.28 14.07 -43.17
CA LEU A 194 46.71 15.16 -42.30
C LEU A 194 48.11 14.86 -41.73
N ASP A 195 49.05 15.79 -41.86
CA ASP A 195 50.44 15.62 -41.41
C ASP A 195 50.67 16.34 -40.07
N ILE A 196 50.73 15.59 -38.97
CA ILE A 196 50.94 16.12 -37.62
C ILE A 196 52.43 16.14 -37.31
N VAL A 197 53.04 17.32 -37.39
CA VAL A 197 54.47 17.54 -37.09
C VAL A 197 54.61 18.50 -35.90
N GLY A 198 55.12 18.00 -34.78
CA GLY A 198 55.25 18.74 -33.53
C GLY A 198 56.39 18.20 -32.65
N LYS A 199 56.49 18.69 -31.40
CA LYS A 199 57.61 18.35 -30.50
C LYS A 199 57.65 16.89 -30.04
N LYS A 200 56.51 16.18 -30.10
CA LYS A 200 56.36 14.78 -29.67
C LYS A 200 55.80 13.86 -30.76
N ASP A 201 55.54 14.39 -31.96
CA ASP A 201 54.81 13.69 -33.01
C ASP A 201 55.36 14.07 -34.39
N ASN A 202 55.50 13.06 -35.24
CA ASN A 202 55.81 13.18 -36.66
C ASN A 202 55.00 12.07 -37.36
N VAL A 203 53.70 12.30 -37.50
CA VAL A 203 52.68 11.28 -37.79
C VAL A 203 51.74 11.79 -38.87
N THR A 204 51.56 11.02 -39.95
CA THR A 204 50.50 11.24 -40.93
C THR A 204 49.29 10.38 -40.57
N ILE A 205 48.12 11.00 -40.50
CA ILE A 205 46.83 10.31 -40.38
C ILE A 205 46.16 10.28 -41.76
N PHE A 206 45.79 9.09 -42.22
CA PHE A 206 45.02 8.85 -43.43
C PHE A 206 43.57 8.54 -43.06
N TYR A 207 42.63 9.20 -43.74
CA TYR A 207 41.19 9.09 -43.51
C TYR A 207 40.52 8.52 -44.76
N HIS A 208 39.80 7.40 -44.62
CA HIS A 208 39.04 6.77 -45.69
C HIS A 208 37.55 6.87 -45.37
N PHE A 209 36.80 7.59 -46.20
CA PHE A 209 35.33 7.65 -46.14
C PHE A 209 34.73 6.99 -47.38
N ALA A 210 33.57 6.35 -47.22
CA ALA A 210 32.85 5.73 -48.34
C ALA A 210 32.44 6.76 -49.41
N GLU A 211 32.44 6.36 -50.69
CA GLU A 211 31.85 7.16 -51.78
C GLU A 211 30.40 7.54 -51.43
N GLU A 212 29.97 8.75 -51.79
CA GLU A 212 28.59 9.26 -51.60
C GLU A 212 27.50 8.36 -52.23
N LYS A 213 27.85 7.59 -53.26
CA LYS A 213 26.96 6.64 -53.95
C LYS A 213 26.86 5.29 -53.22
N TRP A 214 27.76 5.01 -52.29
CA TRP A 214 27.67 3.84 -51.43
C TRP A 214 26.46 3.99 -50.50
N THR A 215 25.86 2.86 -50.15
CA THR A 215 24.69 2.82 -49.26
C THR A 215 25.10 2.06 -48.01
N THR A 216 24.89 2.66 -46.84
CA THR A 216 25.30 2.03 -45.58
C THR A 216 24.52 0.74 -45.31
N PRO A 217 24.99 -0.16 -44.42
CA PRO A 217 24.23 -1.35 -44.01
C PRO A 217 22.81 -1.03 -43.48
N TYR A 218 22.60 0.19 -42.99
CA TYR A 218 21.30 0.71 -42.53
C TYR A 218 20.48 1.42 -43.62
N GLN A 219 20.83 1.22 -44.90
CA GLN A 219 20.15 1.74 -46.09
C GLN A 219 20.14 3.27 -46.24
N ILE A 220 21.01 3.99 -45.51
CA ILE A 220 21.16 5.44 -45.64
C ILE A 220 21.99 5.74 -46.90
N LYS A 221 21.49 6.64 -47.76
CA LYS A 221 22.09 7.01 -49.05
C LYS A 221 22.67 8.42 -48.99
N GLY A 222 23.73 8.70 -49.75
CA GLY A 222 24.45 9.98 -49.70
C GLY A 222 25.37 10.13 -48.49
N LEU A 223 25.38 9.15 -47.57
CA LEU A 223 26.08 9.24 -46.29
C LEU A 223 27.55 8.84 -46.45
N ARG A 224 28.44 9.83 -46.57
CA ARG A 224 29.89 9.63 -46.54
C ARG A 224 30.32 9.29 -45.10
N VAL A 225 30.29 8.01 -44.75
CA VAL A 225 30.70 7.51 -43.41
C VAL A 225 32.19 7.17 -43.37
N PRO A 226 32.86 7.29 -42.20
CA PRO A 226 34.21 6.77 -42.03
C PRO A 226 34.21 5.24 -42.20
N VAL A 227 35.18 4.73 -42.95
CA VAL A 227 35.41 3.30 -43.18
C VAL A 227 36.72 2.88 -42.53
N ARG A 228 37.76 3.70 -42.60
CA ARG A 228 39.05 3.44 -41.95
C ARG A 228 39.79 4.73 -41.60
N ILE A 229 40.54 4.69 -40.51
CA ILE A 229 41.61 5.64 -40.21
C ILE A 229 42.92 4.84 -40.08
N GLU A 230 43.98 5.28 -40.75
CA GLU A 230 45.34 4.73 -40.59
C GLU A 230 46.27 5.80 -40.04
N ILE A 231 47.02 5.50 -38.98
CA ILE A 231 47.92 6.43 -38.30
C ILE A 231 49.33 5.87 -38.44
N ARG A 232 50.23 6.59 -39.12
CA ARG A 232 51.58 6.13 -39.46
C ARG A 232 52.63 7.20 -39.17
N GLY A 233 53.69 6.85 -38.44
CA GLY A 233 54.83 7.75 -38.23
C GLY A 233 55.67 7.42 -37.00
N LEU A 234 56.14 8.47 -36.32
CA LEU A 234 56.92 8.39 -35.09
C LEU A 234 56.27 9.27 -33.99
N THR A 235 56.27 8.80 -32.74
CA THR A 235 55.83 9.59 -31.58
C THR A 235 56.70 9.35 -30.34
N THR A 236 56.73 10.31 -29.42
CA THR A 236 57.36 10.24 -28.08
C THR A 236 56.32 10.37 -26.96
N ARG A 237 55.03 10.12 -27.26
CA ARG A 237 53.94 10.16 -26.26
C ARG A 237 53.94 8.92 -25.37
N ASP A 238 54.27 7.76 -25.95
CA ASP A 238 54.21 6.45 -25.32
C ASP A 238 55.51 6.10 -24.55
N THR A 239 56.40 7.07 -24.34
CA THR A 239 57.70 6.91 -23.68
C THR A 239 57.87 7.84 -22.47
N LYS A 240 58.57 7.35 -21.44
CA LYS A 240 59.02 8.17 -20.30
C LYS A 240 60.30 8.97 -20.58
N ASP A 241 60.91 8.72 -21.74
CA ASP A 241 62.04 9.45 -22.29
C ASP A 241 61.55 10.25 -23.50
N GLU A 242 61.59 11.58 -23.41
CA GLU A 242 61.12 12.48 -24.48
C GLU A 242 62.06 12.52 -25.70
N GLU A 243 63.26 11.94 -25.63
CA GLU A 243 64.16 11.79 -26.78
C GLU A 243 63.93 10.46 -27.53
N GLN A 244 63.24 9.49 -26.92
CA GLN A 244 62.97 8.19 -27.53
C GLN A 244 61.72 8.23 -28.43
N TRP A 245 61.95 8.37 -29.74
CA TRP A 245 60.91 8.20 -30.77
C TRP A 245 60.59 6.72 -31.02
N MET A 246 59.33 6.34 -30.89
CA MET A 246 58.84 5.00 -31.25
C MET A 246 58.02 5.04 -32.55
N PRO A 247 58.08 3.98 -33.38
CA PRO A 247 57.19 3.85 -34.53
C PRO A 247 55.74 3.65 -34.08
N ILE A 248 54.83 4.21 -34.86
CA ILE A 248 53.40 3.92 -34.76
C ILE A 248 52.82 3.60 -36.13
N ASN A 249 52.09 2.48 -36.19
CA ASN A 249 51.33 1.99 -37.33
C ASN A 249 50.02 1.37 -36.81
N GLN A 250 49.01 2.22 -36.64
CA GLN A 250 47.70 1.87 -36.07
C GLN A 250 46.62 1.95 -37.15
N ILE A 251 45.83 0.89 -37.31
CA ILE A 251 44.68 0.84 -38.22
C ILE A 251 43.41 0.76 -37.39
N THR A 252 42.49 1.70 -37.60
CA THR A 252 41.13 1.72 -37.01
C THR A 252 40.13 1.45 -38.13
N ASP A 253 39.63 0.22 -38.23
CA ASP A 253 38.65 -0.22 -39.24
C ASP A 253 37.24 -0.11 -38.66
N PHE A 254 36.40 0.75 -39.25
CA PHE A 254 35.02 0.96 -38.82
C PHE A 254 34.13 -0.17 -39.37
N SER A 255 33.59 -1.02 -38.49
CA SER A 255 32.65 -2.10 -38.86
C SER A 255 31.29 -1.53 -39.27
N TYR A 256 30.82 -0.51 -38.54
CA TYR A 256 29.74 0.37 -38.94
C TYR A 256 29.85 1.69 -38.19
N PHE A 257 29.36 2.76 -38.82
CA PHE A 257 29.14 4.06 -38.21
C PHE A 257 27.68 4.44 -38.43
N ARG A 258 26.93 4.70 -37.34
CA ARG A 258 25.47 4.86 -37.36
C ARG A 258 25.05 6.21 -36.74
N PRO A 259 24.38 7.10 -37.50
CA PRO A 259 23.94 8.42 -37.05
C PRO A 259 22.69 8.37 -36.15
N THR A 260 22.50 7.28 -35.40
CA THR A 260 21.40 7.09 -34.46
C THR A 260 21.83 6.10 -33.38
N ILE A 261 21.47 6.34 -32.12
CA ILE A 261 21.73 5.40 -31.03
C ILE A 261 20.57 4.39 -30.90
N SER A 262 20.90 3.10 -30.82
CA SER A 262 19.92 2.02 -30.65
C SER A 262 19.39 1.93 -29.22
N ASP A 263 20.26 2.17 -28.26
CA ASP A 263 20.05 2.00 -26.84
C ASP A 263 20.51 3.25 -26.10
N TRP A 264 19.56 4.10 -25.70
CA TRP A 264 19.85 5.30 -24.93
C TRP A 264 20.23 4.99 -23.47
N LEU A 265 20.03 3.75 -22.99
CA LEU A 265 20.56 3.28 -21.72
C LEU A 265 22.06 2.97 -21.79
N ALA A 266 22.67 2.94 -22.99
CA ALA A 266 24.11 2.74 -23.15
C ALA A 266 24.93 3.80 -22.39
N PHE A 267 24.45 5.05 -22.32
CA PHE A 267 25.07 6.12 -21.52
C PHE A 267 24.93 5.95 -20.00
N GLN A 268 24.07 5.03 -19.53
CA GLN A 268 23.82 4.86 -18.10
C GLN A 268 24.87 3.90 -17.50
N PRO A 269 25.79 4.39 -16.65
CA PRO A 269 26.79 3.54 -16.00
C PRO A 269 26.12 2.52 -15.06
N PRO A 270 26.79 1.38 -14.78
CA PRO A 270 26.23 0.32 -13.95
C PRO A 270 25.85 0.81 -12.54
N VAL A 271 24.98 0.05 -11.91
CA VAL A 271 24.34 0.33 -10.61
C VAL A 271 24.49 -0.88 -9.71
N GLY A 272 24.44 -0.69 -8.40
CA GLY A 272 24.70 -1.74 -7.40
C GLY A 272 26.18 -2.04 -7.20
N ILE A 273 27.09 -1.18 -7.66
CA ILE A 273 28.55 -1.37 -7.49
C ILE A 273 29.14 -0.35 -6.50
N GLY A 274 28.61 0.87 -6.42
CA GLY A 274 29.11 1.93 -5.55
C GLY A 274 30.35 2.59 -6.13
N CYS A 275 30.15 3.63 -6.92
CA CYS A 275 31.23 4.40 -7.57
C CYS A 275 31.61 5.67 -6.76
N PRO A 276 32.77 5.71 -6.08
CA PRO A 276 33.17 6.86 -5.26
C PRO A 276 33.40 8.14 -6.09
N LEU A 277 33.33 9.30 -5.43
CA LEU A 277 33.57 10.64 -6.01
C LEU A 277 32.60 11.07 -7.11
N ARG A 278 31.53 10.31 -7.36
CA ARG A 278 30.48 10.70 -8.32
C ARG A 278 29.72 11.94 -7.83
N LYS A 279 29.66 12.97 -8.69
CA LYS A 279 28.94 14.22 -8.43
C LYS A 279 27.45 14.02 -8.62
N THR A 280 26.66 14.48 -7.64
CA THR A 280 25.20 14.46 -7.76
C THR A 280 24.69 15.60 -8.64
N THR A 281 23.64 15.32 -9.41
CA THR A 281 22.95 16.29 -10.31
C THR A 281 21.46 16.41 -10.04
N ARG A 282 20.91 15.55 -9.16
CA ARG A 282 19.55 15.61 -8.63
C ARG A 282 19.59 15.21 -7.17
N THR A 283 18.84 15.89 -6.31
CA THR A 283 18.60 15.44 -4.95
C THR A 283 17.65 14.25 -4.94
N ILE A 284 17.82 13.33 -4.00
CA ILE A 284 16.84 12.28 -3.74
C ILE A 284 15.48 12.90 -3.35
N PRO A 285 14.33 12.30 -3.73
CA PRO A 285 13.02 12.71 -3.23
C PRO A 285 12.91 12.62 -1.71
N LYS A 286 12.03 13.44 -1.12
CA LYS A 286 11.79 13.43 0.34
C LYS A 286 10.79 12.36 0.73
N THR A 287 11.14 11.54 1.72
CA THR A 287 10.23 10.56 2.32
C THR A 287 9.13 11.30 3.11
N PRO A 288 7.84 10.92 2.99
CA PRO A 288 6.79 11.45 3.84
C PRO A 288 6.94 10.95 5.29
N LYS A 289 6.40 11.70 6.25
CA LYS A 289 6.48 11.37 7.69
C LYS A 289 5.61 10.20 8.14
N VAL A 290 4.65 9.84 7.29
CA VAL A 290 3.68 8.78 7.45
C VAL A 290 3.64 8.06 6.11
N PHE A 291 3.72 6.73 6.11
CA PHE A 291 3.57 5.95 4.89
C PHE A 291 3.17 4.50 5.16
N SER A 292 2.55 3.89 4.16
CA SER A 292 2.48 2.44 4.02
C SER A 292 2.96 1.99 2.66
N TYR A 293 3.44 0.74 2.59
CA TYR A 293 3.75 0.07 1.34
C TYR A 293 3.66 -1.44 1.49
N SER A 294 3.45 -2.14 0.37
CA SER A 294 3.73 -3.57 0.24
C SER A 294 5.07 -3.77 -0.44
N ALA A 295 5.82 -4.81 -0.06
CA ALA A 295 7.06 -5.19 -0.73
C ALA A 295 7.21 -6.70 -0.91
N GLU A 296 7.83 -7.11 -2.01
CA GLU A 296 8.46 -8.43 -2.11
C GLU A 296 9.94 -8.25 -1.76
N VAL A 297 10.42 -9.01 -0.78
CA VAL A 297 11.82 -9.01 -0.33
C VAL A 297 12.46 -10.33 -0.75
N TYR A 298 13.60 -10.23 -1.42
CA TYR A 298 14.34 -11.34 -2.01
C TYR A 298 15.82 -11.27 -1.61
N ASP A 299 16.35 -12.32 -0.98
CA ASP A 299 17.79 -12.46 -0.71
C ASP A 299 18.43 -13.31 -1.81
N VAL A 300 19.28 -12.67 -2.61
CA VAL A 300 19.90 -13.33 -3.77
C VAL A 300 20.88 -14.42 -3.33
N LEU A 301 21.53 -14.26 -2.16
CA LEU A 301 22.55 -15.20 -1.69
C LEU A 301 21.92 -16.47 -1.10
N GLN A 302 20.80 -16.33 -0.37
CA GLN A 302 20.06 -17.49 0.12
C GLN A 302 19.41 -18.27 -1.04
N ALA A 303 18.94 -17.56 -2.08
CA ALA A 303 18.31 -18.17 -3.24
C ALA A 303 19.27 -18.98 -4.12
N GLU A 304 20.56 -18.61 -4.14
CA GLU A 304 21.63 -19.41 -4.78
C GLU A 304 21.94 -20.70 -3.99
N GLU A 305 21.65 -20.76 -2.68
CA GLU A 305 21.82 -21.95 -1.84
C GLU A 305 20.56 -22.84 -1.77
N ASN A 306 19.34 -22.27 -1.85
CA ASN A 306 18.08 -23.00 -1.63
C ASN A 306 16.91 -22.54 -2.54
N GLU A 307 16.65 -23.24 -3.65
CA GLU A 307 15.58 -22.94 -4.64
C GLU A 307 14.13 -22.84 -4.10
N VAL A 308 13.87 -23.18 -2.83
CA VAL A 308 12.53 -23.53 -2.33
C VAL A 308 11.88 -22.45 -1.43
N ALA A 309 12.61 -21.46 -0.91
CA ALA A 309 12.02 -20.49 0.03
C ALA A 309 12.79 -19.16 0.16
N ASP A 310 12.57 -18.21 -0.76
CA ASP A 310 13.32 -16.93 -0.73
C ASP A 310 12.55 -15.63 -1.09
N VAL A 311 11.21 -15.66 -1.12
CA VAL A 311 10.41 -14.42 -1.23
C VAL A 311 9.55 -14.27 0.01
N GLU A 312 9.88 -13.28 0.85
CA GLU A 312 8.96 -12.77 1.87
C GLU A 312 8.13 -11.63 1.28
N PHE A 313 6.81 -11.69 1.41
CA PHE A 313 5.95 -10.54 1.12
C PHE A 313 5.71 -9.77 2.42
N HIS A 314 6.07 -8.50 2.45
CA HIS A 314 5.92 -7.60 3.60
C HIS A 314 4.81 -6.59 3.32
N ARG A 315 4.09 -6.18 4.37
CA ARG A 315 3.33 -4.92 4.40
C ARG A 315 3.81 -4.09 5.57
N VAL A 316 4.17 -2.85 5.29
CA VAL A 316 4.68 -1.87 6.24
C VAL A 316 3.66 -0.75 6.38
N TRP A 317 3.41 -0.33 7.63
CA TRP A 317 2.77 0.94 7.95
C TRP A 317 3.64 1.63 9.00
N TYR A 318 3.86 2.94 8.87
CA TYR A 318 4.79 3.70 9.71
C TYR A 318 4.29 5.13 9.91
N ASP A 319 4.26 5.61 11.15
CA ASP A 319 3.93 6.99 11.52
C ASP A 319 5.00 7.55 12.48
N SER A 320 5.81 8.49 11.98
CA SER A 320 6.86 9.13 12.79
C SER A 320 6.35 10.15 13.80
N GLY A 321 5.17 10.74 13.56
CA GLY A 321 4.54 11.69 14.48
C GLY A 321 3.95 10.99 15.72
N ARG A 322 3.46 9.75 15.55
CA ARG A 322 2.90 8.90 16.60
C ARG A 322 3.90 7.86 17.15
N LYS A 323 5.10 7.73 16.56
CA LYS A 323 6.14 6.73 16.94
C LYS A 323 5.62 5.28 16.98
N ILE A 324 4.82 4.91 15.98
CA ILE A 324 4.25 3.57 15.84
C ILE A 324 4.49 3.02 14.44
N ALA A 325 4.70 1.71 14.35
CA ALA A 325 4.87 1.01 13.08
C ALA A 325 4.28 -0.40 13.13
N ARG A 326 3.89 -0.94 11.98
CA ARG A 326 3.39 -2.31 11.81
C ARG A 326 4.08 -2.98 10.62
N LEU A 327 4.38 -4.27 10.79
CA LEU A 327 4.98 -5.13 9.79
C LEU A 327 4.23 -6.46 9.75
N ASP A 328 3.46 -6.68 8.68
CA ASP A 328 2.90 -7.99 8.36
C ASP A 328 3.86 -8.70 7.39
N LYS A 329 4.38 -9.88 7.77
CA LYS A 329 5.18 -10.74 6.90
C LYS A 329 4.42 -12.00 6.54
N PHE A 330 4.49 -12.36 5.26
CA PHE A 330 3.90 -13.55 4.68
C PHE A 330 5.02 -14.36 4.00
N SER A 331 5.27 -15.57 4.46
CA SER A 331 6.16 -16.55 3.82
C SER A 331 5.40 -17.84 3.49
N ARG A 332 6.03 -18.76 2.76
CA ARG A 332 5.42 -20.06 2.39
C ARG A 332 4.99 -20.92 3.59
N GLN A 333 5.49 -20.64 4.81
CA GLN A 333 5.28 -21.49 5.99
C GLN A 333 4.65 -20.76 7.19
N ARG A 334 4.60 -19.42 7.19
CA ARG A 334 4.24 -18.62 8.36
C ARG A 334 3.68 -17.26 8.00
N TYR A 335 2.73 -16.80 8.80
CA TYR A 335 2.26 -15.42 8.86
C TYR A 335 2.62 -14.81 10.23
N THR A 336 3.33 -13.69 10.22
CA THR A 336 3.58 -12.88 11.43
C THR A 336 3.09 -11.47 11.20
N SER A 337 2.18 -11.00 12.04
CA SER A 337 1.80 -9.60 12.10
C SER A 337 2.36 -9.01 13.38
N GLU A 338 3.30 -8.07 13.26
CA GLU A 338 3.95 -7.41 14.38
C GLU A 338 3.65 -5.91 14.37
N LEU A 339 3.40 -5.36 15.54
CA LEU A 339 3.17 -3.93 15.73
C LEU A 339 4.06 -3.42 16.87
N TYR A 340 4.82 -2.38 16.58
CA TYR A 340 5.84 -1.80 17.44
C TYR A 340 5.35 -0.44 17.95
N ASP A 341 5.26 -0.28 19.27
CA ASP A 341 4.96 0.99 19.93
C ASP A 341 6.19 1.51 20.66
N PHE A 342 6.84 2.50 20.05
CA PHE A 342 8.05 3.13 20.60
C PHE A 342 7.73 4.22 21.64
N ASN A 343 6.45 4.50 21.93
CA ASN A 343 6.08 5.33 23.08
C ASN A 343 6.22 4.54 24.38
N THR A 344 5.85 3.26 24.37
CA THR A 344 5.91 2.34 25.53
C THR A 344 7.07 1.34 25.47
N GLY A 345 7.74 1.21 24.32
CA GLY A 345 8.84 0.26 24.14
C GLY A 345 8.39 -1.21 24.09
N VAL A 346 7.22 -1.48 23.47
CA VAL A 346 6.68 -2.86 23.34
C VAL A 346 6.43 -3.25 21.88
N THR A 347 6.56 -4.55 21.61
CA THR A 347 6.07 -5.19 20.39
C THR A 347 4.87 -6.08 20.73
N TYR A 348 3.80 -5.94 19.95
CA TYR A 348 2.69 -6.88 19.90
C TYR A 348 2.91 -7.81 18.70
N SER A 349 3.14 -9.10 18.93
CA SER A 349 3.33 -10.10 17.86
C SER A 349 2.14 -11.06 17.81
N ASN A 350 1.45 -11.13 16.67
CA ASN A 350 0.39 -12.11 16.37
C ASN A 350 0.92 -13.16 15.38
N LEU A 351 1.00 -14.42 15.83
CA LEU A 351 1.53 -15.54 15.04
C LEU A 351 0.39 -16.39 14.46
N ASP A 352 0.43 -16.57 13.14
CA ASP A 352 -0.47 -17.42 12.34
C ASP A 352 -1.97 -17.16 12.59
N GLY A 353 -2.31 -15.95 13.07
CA GLY A 353 -3.66 -15.53 13.41
C GLY A 353 -4.27 -16.23 14.63
N GLN A 354 -3.47 -16.87 15.48
CA GLN A 354 -3.94 -17.65 16.63
C GLN A 354 -3.51 -17.06 17.98
N THR A 355 -2.21 -16.80 18.17
CA THR A 355 -1.67 -16.32 19.45
C THR A 355 -1.10 -14.92 19.32
N CYS A 356 -1.59 -13.98 20.15
CA CYS A 356 -0.90 -12.71 20.36
C CYS A 356 0.00 -12.79 21.61
N THR A 357 1.17 -12.15 21.53
CA THR A 357 2.09 -11.95 22.66
C THR A 357 2.52 -10.49 22.73
N ILE A 358 2.68 -9.97 23.96
CA ILE A 358 3.29 -8.66 24.23
C ILE A 358 4.73 -8.94 24.67
N LYS A 359 5.70 -8.23 24.10
CA LYS A 359 7.14 -8.40 24.35
C LYS A 359 7.86 -7.04 24.41
N PRO A 360 9.05 -6.95 25.02
CA PRO A 360 9.93 -5.81 24.85
C PRO A 360 10.26 -5.56 23.39
N LEU A 361 10.26 -4.29 22.99
CA LEU A 361 10.63 -3.87 21.64
C LEU A 361 12.11 -4.18 21.39
N ARG A 362 12.40 -5.04 20.42
CA ARG A 362 13.76 -5.35 19.98
C ARG A 362 13.77 -6.02 18.61
N TYR A 363 14.88 -5.88 17.88
CA TYR A 363 15.16 -6.45 16.57
C TYR A 363 14.16 -6.01 15.47
N SER A 364 13.56 -4.83 15.63
CA SER A 364 12.65 -4.27 14.62
C SER A 364 13.42 -3.64 13.46
N MET A 365 12.86 -3.66 12.25
CA MET A 365 13.44 -2.91 11.11
C MET A 365 13.33 -1.39 11.27
N PHE A 366 12.47 -0.94 12.20
CA PHE A 366 12.22 0.47 12.56
C PHE A 366 13.09 0.97 13.73
N GLU A 367 14.11 0.21 14.12
CA GLU A 367 14.96 0.43 15.30
C GLU A 367 16.44 0.64 14.88
N ILE A 368 17.16 1.52 15.60
CA ILE A 368 18.61 1.73 15.48
C ILE A 368 19.31 1.39 16.80
N TYR A 369 20.50 0.80 16.70
CA TYR A 369 21.39 0.48 17.82
C TYR A 369 22.63 1.37 17.82
N ASN A 370 22.70 2.33 18.76
CA ASN A 370 23.87 3.21 18.95
C ASN A 370 24.99 2.54 19.76
N GLY A 371 25.27 1.25 19.51
CA GLY A 371 26.24 0.43 20.27
C GLY A 371 25.86 0.11 21.73
N LYS A 372 24.96 0.88 22.35
CA LYS A 372 24.29 0.54 23.63
C LYS A 372 23.12 -0.42 23.40
N MET A 373 22.74 -1.12 24.46
CA MET A 373 21.68 -2.16 24.52
C MET A 373 20.24 -1.68 24.25
N MET A 374 20.01 -0.37 24.12
CA MET A 374 18.69 0.26 24.00
C MET A 374 18.48 0.73 22.55
N GLY A 375 17.31 0.45 21.99
CA GLY A 375 16.94 0.91 20.65
C GLY A 375 16.52 2.38 20.64
N LYS A 376 16.61 3.02 19.46
CA LYS A 376 15.94 4.28 19.11
C LYS A 376 15.05 4.09 17.90
N PHE A 377 13.84 4.62 17.93
CA PHE A 377 12.96 4.72 16.75
C PHE A 377 13.62 5.43 15.56
N LYS A 378 13.54 4.85 14.37
CA LYS A 378 14.04 5.41 13.11
C LYS A 378 13.23 6.60 12.59
N GLU A 379 13.91 7.55 11.97
CA GLU A 379 13.32 8.58 11.09
C GLU A 379 12.88 7.97 9.73
N PRO A 380 12.02 8.66 8.94
CA PRO A 380 11.44 8.11 7.70
C PRO A 380 12.48 7.60 6.69
N GLU A 381 13.57 8.34 6.50
CA GLU A 381 14.67 8.00 5.60
C GLU A 381 15.42 6.74 6.07
N GLU A 382 15.70 6.63 7.37
CA GLU A 382 16.43 5.51 7.99
C GLU A 382 15.67 4.17 7.85
N VAL A 383 14.33 4.19 7.75
CA VAL A 383 13.51 2.98 7.52
C VAL A 383 13.71 2.41 6.13
N LEU A 384 13.79 3.29 5.12
CA LEU A 384 13.99 2.93 3.72
C LEU A 384 15.47 2.83 3.33
N ASN A 385 16.40 3.10 4.26
CA ASN A 385 17.86 3.16 4.07
C ASN A 385 18.28 4.31 3.13
N LEU A 386 17.58 5.43 3.21
CA LEU A 386 17.74 6.65 2.38
C LEU A 386 18.51 7.76 3.11
N ASP A 387 19.08 7.45 4.27
CA ASP A 387 19.81 8.32 5.19
C ASP A 387 21.26 8.64 4.79
N GLY A 388 21.83 7.92 3.81
CA GLY A 388 23.19 8.14 3.32
C GLY A 388 23.33 9.25 2.25
N GLU A 389 24.57 9.51 1.81
CA GLU A 389 24.84 10.48 0.73
C GLU A 389 24.53 9.89 -0.65
N PHE A 390 23.34 10.18 -1.18
CA PHE A 390 22.89 9.71 -2.50
C PHE A 390 23.33 10.61 -3.65
N TYR A 391 23.90 9.99 -4.69
CA TYR A 391 24.18 10.61 -5.99
C TYR A 391 23.32 10.03 -7.11
N TYR A 392 22.94 10.88 -8.06
CA TYR A 392 22.08 10.51 -9.18
C TYR A 392 22.79 9.58 -10.19
N MET A 393 22.23 8.39 -10.39
CA MET A 393 22.75 7.36 -11.30
C MET A 393 22.26 7.52 -12.74
N GLY A 394 21.04 8.04 -12.93
CA GLY A 394 20.45 8.29 -14.24
C GLY A 394 19.02 7.76 -14.39
N GLN A 395 18.49 7.78 -15.62
CA GLN A 395 17.14 7.32 -15.95
C GLN A 395 17.15 5.89 -16.47
N ARG A 396 16.29 5.03 -15.92
CA ARG A 396 16.24 3.59 -16.21
C ARG A 396 14.79 3.13 -16.32
N LEU A 397 14.53 2.15 -17.19
CA LEU A 397 13.23 1.49 -17.28
C LEU A 397 13.21 0.29 -16.32
N ILE A 398 12.49 0.40 -15.20
CA ILE A 398 12.41 -0.63 -14.16
C ILE A 398 10.99 -1.17 -14.13
N ARG A 399 10.82 -2.49 -14.36
CA ARG A 399 9.50 -3.16 -14.34
C ARG A 399 8.45 -2.53 -15.28
N GLY A 400 8.89 -1.83 -16.33
CA GLY A 400 8.04 -1.08 -17.28
C GLY A 400 7.75 0.37 -16.88
N ILE A 401 8.25 0.85 -15.74
CA ILE A 401 8.12 2.22 -15.23
C ILE A 401 9.41 2.98 -15.53
N TRP A 402 9.31 4.21 -16.04
CA TRP A 402 10.45 5.11 -16.14
C TRP A 402 10.82 5.65 -14.76
N ALA A 403 12.03 5.36 -14.32
CA ALA A 403 12.51 5.64 -12.98
C ALA A 403 13.80 6.45 -12.99
N ASP A 404 13.90 7.37 -12.03
CA ASP A 404 15.14 8.05 -11.66
C ASP A 404 15.87 7.20 -10.62
N SER A 405 17.12 6.82 -10.91
CA SER A 405 17.94 5.96 -10.05
C SER A 405 18.99 6.77 -9.29
N TYR A 406 19.23 6.40 -8.04
CA TYR A 406 20.19 7.00 -7.12
C TYR A 406 20.97 5.92 -6.40
N GLU A 407 22.22 6.20 -6.04
CA GLU A 407 23.10 5.25 -5.34
C GLU A 407 23.86 5.96 -4.20
N SER A 408 24.10 5.24 -3.11
CA SER A 408 24.81 5.69 -1.91
C SER A 408 25.82 4.63 -1.49
N ILE A 409 26.96 5.05 -0.95
CA ILE A 409 28.05 4.17 -0.48
C ILE A 409 28.32 4.44 0.99
N GLN A 410 28.21 3.40 1.81
CA GLN A 410 28.66 3.40 3.20
C GLN A 410 29.90 2.49 3.33
N LYS A 411 30.81 2.84 4.23
CA LYS A 411 32.05 2.09 4.52
C LYS A 411 32.10 1.73 6.01
N GLU A 412 32.73 0.60 6.33
CA GLU A 412 32.95 0.14 7.71
C GLU A 412 31.66 0.06 8.57
N VAL A 413 30.54 -0.32 7.92
CA VAL A 413 29.19 -0.32 8.49
C VAL A 413 28.81 -1.71 9.01
N VAL A 414 28.02 -1.76 10.09
CA VAL A 414 27.41 -2.99 10.59
C VAL A 414 25.97 -3.09 10.08
N PHE A 415 25.68 -4.09 9.24
CA PHE A 415 24.37 -4.34 8.66
C PHE A 415 23.95 -5.79 8.90
N GLN A 416 22.72 -6.02 9.37
CA GLN A 416 22.23 -7.37 9.76
C GLN A 416 23.23 -8.17 10.62
N GLN A 417 23.84 -7.51 11.61
CA GLN A 417 24.86 -8.08 12.52
C GLN A 417 26.19 -8.50 11.85
N LYS A 418 26.37 -8.26 10.54
CA LYS A 418 27.63 -8.44 9.81
C LYS A 418 28.37 -7.09 9.71
N THR A 419 29.67 -7.07 9.99
CA THR A 419 30.54 -5.92 9.66
C THR A 419 30.93 -5.97 8.20
N LEU A 420 30.76 -4.86 7.47
CA LEU A 420 30.99 -4.76 6.03
C LEU A 420 32.01 -3.67 5.71
N ALA A 421 32.98 -3.99 4.86
CA ALA A 421 33.95 -3.03 4.34
C ALA A 421 33.28 -1.99 3.42
N LYS A 422 32.27 -2.42 2.65
CA LYS A 422 31.44 -1.56 1.78
C LYS A 422 29.99 -2.04 1.81
N LEU A 423 29.06 -1.10 1.87
CA LEU A 423 27.63 -1.30 1.62
C LEU A 423 27.19 -0.30 0.54
N VAL A 424 26.38 -0.75 -0.40
CA VAL A 424 25.84 0.09 -1.49
C VAL A 424 24.33 -0.06 -1.49
N VAL A 425 23.63 1.07 -1.41
CA VAL A 425 22.18 1.15 -1.54
C VAL A 425 21.85 1.82 -2.86
N THR A 426 21.11 1.13 -3.73
CA THR A 426 20.62 1.66 -5.01
C THR A 426 19.10 1.75 -4.95
N VAL A 427 18.53 2.94 -5.10
CA VAL A 427 17.09 3.19 -5.03
C VAL A 427 16.57 3.76 -6.36
N TYR A 428 15.34 3.40 -6.70
CA TYR A 428 14.67 3.80 -7.94
C TYR A 428 13.32 4.43 -7.61
N PHE A 429 13.14 5.69 -8.03
CA PHE A 429 11.91 6.46 -7.82
C PHE A 429 11.15 6.66 -9.13
N SER A 430 9.82 6.75 -9.06
CA SER A 430 9.01 7.22 -10.20
C SER A 430 9.40 8.64 -10.63
N GLN A 431 9.14 8.97 -11.89
CA GLN A 431 9.30 10.34 -12.40
C GLN A 431 8.05 11.18 -12.13
N GLU A 432 8.22 12.48 -11.89
CA GLU A 432 7.19 13.48 -11.50
C GLU A 432 5.96 13.59 -12.42
N PHE A 433 5.92 12.86 -13.54
CA PHE A 433 4.84 12.91 -14.54
C PHE A 433 4.25 11.53 -14.87
N TYR A 434 4.53 10.50 -14.06
CA TYR A 434 3.91 9.18 -14.23
C TYR A 434 2.44 9.20 -13.79
N LYS A 435 1.55 9.56 -14.72
CA LYS A 435 0.11 9.55 -14.48
C LYS A 435 -0.41 8.11 -14.37
N ILE A 436 -0.95 7.76 -13.20
CA ILE A 436 -1.71 6.51 -13.06
C ILE A 436 -2.97 6.59 -13.95
N ALA A 437 -3.15 5.57 -14.79
CA ALA A 437 -4.19 5.51 -15.82
C ALA A 437 -5.63 5.38 -15.31
N VAL A 438 -5.83 5.35 -13.99
CA VAL A 438 -7.13 5.15 -13.32
C VAL A 438 -7.84 6.47 -13.02
N ASN A 439 -7.09 7.50 -12.59
CA ASN A 439 -7.60 8.79 -12.12
C ASN A 439 -6.88 10.00 -12.73
N GLY A 440 -5.70 9.85 -13.34
CA GLY A 440 -5.03 10.91 -14.11
C GLY A 440 -4.40 12.05 -13.28
N GLU A 441 -4.42 11.91 -11.96
CA GLU A 441 -3.67 12.71 -11.00
C GLU A 441 -2.16 12.46 -11.15
N THR A 442 -1.35 13.31 -10.53
CA THR A 442 0.12 13.29 -10.67
C THR A 442 0.72 12.93 -9.33
N GLU A 443 1.28 11.71 -9.22
CA GLU A 443 1.92 11.24 -8.00
C GLU A 443 3.26 11.95 -7.76
N SER A 444 3.61 12.09 -6.48
CA SER A 444 4.97 12.37 -6.04
C SER A 444 5.95 11.30 -6.53
N GLN A 445 7.24 11.61 -6.53
CA GLN A 445 8.28 10.61 -6.81
C GLN A 445 8.32 9.56 -5.68
N ILE A 446 7.68 8.41 -5.89
CA ILE A 446 7.60 7.29 -4.94
C ILE A 446 8.67 6.24 -5.23
N PRO A 447 9.23 5.58 -4.20
CA PRO A 447 10.21 4.51 -4.40
C PRO A 447 9.50 3.24 -4.90
N ILE A 448 9.96 2.68 -6.03
CA ILE A 448 9.35 1.51 -6.68
C ILE A 448 10.19 0.22 -6.56
N TYR A 449 11.48 0.37 -6.27
CA TYR A 449 12.46 -0.71 -6.17
C TYR A 449 13.71 -0.20 -5.45
N TYR A 450 14.36 -1.04 -4.64
CA TYR A 450 15.74 -0.80 -4.21
C TYR A 450 16.53 -2.08 -4.01
N ILE A 451 17.86 -1.96 -4.10
CA ILE A 451 18.85 -3.02 -3.93
C ILE A 451 19.81 -2.60 -2.80
N ILE A 452 20.16 -3.54 -1.92
CA ILE A 452 21.21 -3.39 -0.91
C ILE A 452 22.26 -4.48 -1.15
N THR A 453 23.47 -4.08 -1.54
CA THR A 453 24.60 -5.01 -1.78
C THR A 453 25.74 -4.69 -0.82
N GLY A 454 26.25 -5.71 -0.13
CA GLY A 454 27.26 -5.57 0.92
C GLY A 454 28.46 -6.50 0.70
N TRP A 455 29.66 -5.99 0.98
CA TRP A 455 30.93 -6.69 0.87
C TRP A 455 31.63 -6.71 2.24
N ASP A 456 31.95 -7.91 2.75
CA ASP A 456 32.83 -8.11 3.91
C ASP A 456 34.30 -7.81 3.56
N LYS A 457 34.70 -8.11 2.32
CA LYS A 457 36.05 -7.92 1.77
C LYS A 457 35.99 -7.63 0.26
N PRO A 458 37.01 -6.99 -0.34
CA PRO A 458 37.01 -6.67 -1.77
C PRO A 458 36.67 -7.88 -2.66
N GLY A 459 35.72 -7.69 -3.58
CA GLY A 459 35.31 -8.71 -4.55
C GLY A 459 34.37 -9.81 -4.02
N HIS A 460 34.08 -9.89 -2.72
CA HIS A 460 33.21 -10.90 -2.13
C HIS A 460 31.93 -10.27 -1.57
N ILE A 461 30.78 -10.68 -2.09
CA ILE A 461 29.46 -10.19 -1.66
C ILE A 461 28.97 -11.08 -0.50
N SER A 462 28.52 -10.47 0.59
CA SER A 462 28.06 -11.14 1.81
C SER A 462 26.65 -10.73 2.25
N VAL A 463 26.05 -9.76 1.56
CA VAL A 463 24.64 -9.34 1.63
C VAL A 463 24.19 -8.95 0.22
N ASN A 464 23.04 -9.43 -0.26
CA ASN A 464 22.44 -8.96 -1.51
C ASN A 464 20.91 -9.06 -1.43
N LEU A 465 20.26 -7.96 -1.05
CA LEU A 465 18.82 -7.90 -0.82
C LEU A 465 18.15 -7.02 -1.87
N GLN A 466 17.01 -7.47 -2.40
CA GLN A 466 16.19 -6.72 -3.34
C GLN A 466 14.78 -6.52 -2.80
N TYR A 467 14.25 -5.32 -2.96
CA TYR A 467 12.94 -4.91 -2.47
C TYR A 467 12.12 -4.35 -3.63
N ASN A 468 11.18 -5.14 -4.16
CA ASN A 468 10.16 -4.63 -5.08
C ASN A 468 9.09 -3.91 -4.26
N ILE A 469 8.86 -2.62 -4.47
CA ILE A 469 7.80 -1.88 -3.76
C ILE A 469 6.52 -1.84 -4.61
N PHE A 470 5.37 -1.82 -3.94
CA PHE A 470 4.02 -1.77 -4.48
C PHE A 470 3.09 -0.99 -3.54
N GLY A 471 2.15 -0.23 -4.09
CA GLY A 471 1.10 0.44 -3.29
C GLY A 471 1.68 1.32 -2.18
N PHE A 472 2.60 2.20 -2.53
CA PHE A 472 3.15 3.20 -1.62
C PHE A 472 2.12 4.32 -1.46
N ASP A 473 1.74 4.63 -0.23
CA ASP A 473 0.69 5.59 0.14
C ASP A 473 1.16 6.40 1.35
N ASP A 474 0.94 7.72 1.38
CA ASP A 474 1.25 8.56 2.55
C ASP A 474 0.10 8.65 3.57
N VAL A 475 -1.03 8.02 3.28
CA VAL A 475 -2.15 7.79 4.20
C VAL A 475 -2.18 6.33 4.68
N ILE A 476 -2.28 6.11 5.99
CA ILE A 476 -2.28 4.77 6.60
C ILE A 476 -3.50 4.45 7.46
N TRP A 477 -4.37 5.44 7.66
CA TRP A 477 -5.55 5.33 8.52
C TRP A 477 -6.79 5.06 7.67
N PRO A 478 -7.72 4.19 8.11
CA PRO A 478 -7.70 3.38 9.33
C PRO A 478 -6.90 2.06 9.22
N GLN A 479 -6.33 1.76 8.05
CA GLN A 479 -5.79 0.44 7.67
C GLN A 479 -4.78 -0.16 8.67
N MET A 480 -3.87 0.64 9.24
CA MET A 480 -2.84 0.15 10.16
C MET A 480 -3.42 -0.46 11.45
N TYR A 481 -4.55 0.05 11.97
CA TYR A 481 -5.24 -0.58 13.11
C TYR A 481 -6.16 -1.72 12.66
N GLN A 482 -6.80 -1.59 11.49
CA GLN A 482 -7.71 -2.61 10.98
C GLN A 482 -7.00 -3.95 10.76
N ASN A 483 -7.73 -5.03 11.04
CA ASN A 483 -7.26 -6.42 11.00
C ASN A 483 -6.22 -6.81 12.07
N PHE A 484 -5.53 -5.87 12.72
CA PHE A 484 -4.65 -6.17 13.87
C PHE A 484 -5.50 -6.36 15.14
N GLN A 485 -5.85 -7.60 15.47
CA GLN A 485 -6.75 -7.93 16.58
C GLN A 485 -6.09 -7.82 17.97
N LEU A 486 -5.62 -6.62 18.32
CA LEU A 486 -4.90 -6.31 19.56
C LEU A 486 -5.64 -6.71 20.84
N GLY A 487 -6.99 -6.70 20.81
CA GLY A 487 -7.83 -7.16 21.93
C GLY A 487 -7.69 -8.64 22.30
N ARG A 488 -6.93 -9.43 21.52
CA ARG A 488 -6.48 -10.79 21.86
C ARG A 488 -5.21 -10.83 22.72
N CYS A 489 -4.40 -9.78 22.67
CA CYS A 489 -3.17 -9.65 23.47
C CYS A 489 -3.48 -9.36 24.95
N PHE A 490 -4.70 -8.92 25.22
CA PHE A 490 -5.26 -8.63 26.54
C PHE A 490 -6.44 -9.59 26.78
N PRO A 491 -6.20 -10.87 27.14
CA PRO A 491 -7.24 -11.90 27.18
C PRO A 491 -8.20 -11.75 28.36
N ASN A 492 -7.77 -11.13 29.47
CA ASN A 492 -8.66 -10.89 30.60
C ASN A 492 -9.60 -9.72 30.30
N MET A 493 -10.66 -9.62 31.10
CA MET A 493 -11.76 -8.67 30.86
C MET A 493 -11.75 -7.45 31.77
N ASN A 494 -10.89 -7.44 32.79
CA ASN A 494 -10.55 -6.21 33.49
C ASN A 494 -9.58 -5.34 32.65
N ASP A 495 -8.97 -5.94 31.62
CA ASP A 495 -7.90 -5.37 30.80
C ASP A 495 -8.45 -4.66 29.54
N LYS A 496 -9.77 -4.55 29.39
CA LYS A 496 -10.44 -3.82 28.28
C LYS A 496 -11.90 -3.50 28.59
N SER A 497 -12.42 -2.42 28.03
CA SER A 497 -13.81 -1.98 28.18
C SER A 497 -14.24 -1.15 26.96
N TYR A 498 -15.53 -1.17 26.62
CA TYR A 498 -16.05 -0.37 25.52
C TYR A 498 -16.60 0.97 26.01
N PHE A 499 -16.72 1.90 25.08
CA PHE A 499 -17.47 3.14 25.28
C PHE A 499 -18.22 3.52 24.01
N ILE A 500 -19.30 4.29 24.17
CA ILE A 500 -20.07 4.89 23.08
C ILE A 500 -20.13 6.39 23.32
N LEU A 501 -19.47 7.18 22.46
CA LEU A 501 -19.59 8.65 22.45
C LEU A 501 -20.82 9.05 21.65
N ILE A 502 -21.60 10.02 22.14
CA ILE A 502 -22.80 10.52 21.46
C ILE A 502 -22.60 11.98 21.06
N MET A 503 -22.77 12.29 19.77
CA MET A 503 -22.68 13.65 19.21
C MET A 503 -24.03 14.04 18.60
N ASN A 504 -24.72 15.01 19.22
CA ASN A 504 -26.05 15.47 18.81
C ASN A 504 -25.97 16.48 17.65
N VAL A 505 -25.47 16.02 16.51
CA VAL A 505 -25.33 16.80 15.27
C VAL A 505 -26.59 16.80 14.43
N GLN A 506 -26.79 17.86 13.64
CA GLN A 506 -27.90 17.96 12.68
C GLN A 506 -27.71 16.96 11.51
N PRO A 507 -28.79 16.43 10.90
CA PRO A 507 -28.69 15.39 9.86
C PRO A 507 -27.82 15.76 8.64
N GLU A 508 -27.78 17.03 8.25
CA GLU A 508 -26.95 17.54 7.15
C GLU A 508 -25.46 17.51 7.51
N LEU A 509 -25.11 17.86 8.75
CA LEU A 509 -23.75 17.76 9.28
C LEU A 509 -23.36 16.29 9.45
N ALA A 510 -24.24 15.44 9.98
CA ALA A 510 -24.03 14.00 10.09
C ALA A 510 -23.75 13.34 8.73
N ALA A 511 -24.51 13.68 7.69
CA ALA A 511 -24.28 13.19 6.32
C ALA A 511 -23.03 13.78 5.63
N THR A 512 -22.46 14.86 6.18
CA THR A 512 -21.18 15.42 5.72
C THR A 512 -20.01 14.78 6.47
N MET A 513 -20.19 14.42 7.74
CA MET A 513 -19.27 13.58 8.50
C MET A 513 -19.21 12.13 7.93
N GLU A 514 -20.35 11.54 7.58
CA GLU A 514 -20.49 10.22 6.91
C GLU A 514 -19.60 10.12 5.65
N LYS A 515 -19.46 11.21 4.89
CA LYS A 515 -18.61 11.30 3.69
C LYS A 515 -17.11 11.48 3.97
N ASN A 516 -16.74 11.81 5.21
CA ASN A 516 -15.39 12.14 5.64
C ASN A 516 -14.96 11.26 6.82
N ASP A 517 -15.51 10.05 6.95
CA ASP A 517 -15.42 9.21 8.16
C ASP A 517 -13.98 9.02 8.64
N ASP A 518 -13.03 8.78 7.73
CA ASP A 518 -11.61 8.63 8.07
C ASP A 518 -11.05 9.85 8.81
N ALA A 519 -11.39 11.07 8.38
CA ALA A 519 -11.00 12.31 9.04
C ALA A 519 -11.76 12.52 10.37
N VAL A 520 -13.00 12.07 10.47
CA VAL A 520 -13.77 12.09 11.73
C VAL A 520 -13.13 11.14 12.74
N MET A 521 -12.77 9.92 12.32
CA MET A 521 -12.13 8.90 13.15
C MET A 521 -10.70 9.29 13.55
N GLU A 522 -9.92 9.91 12.65
CA GLU A 522 -8.58 10.44 12.93
C GLU A 522 -8.62 11.50 14.04
N ARG A 523 -9.54 12.46 13.94
CA ARG A 523 -9.73 13.54 14.92
C ARG A 523 -10.29 13.03 16.25
N LEU A 524 -11.24 12.09 16.23
CA LEU A 524 -11.76 11.46 17.44
C LEU A 524 -10.67 10.67 18.14
N ARG A 525 -9.93 9.80 17.42
CA ARG A 525 -8.82 9.01 17.96
C ARG A 525 -7.79 9.90 18.66
N SER A 526 -7.25 10.89 17.95
CA SER A 526 -6.29 11.86 18.50
C SER A 526 -6.83 12.58 19.74
N LYS A 527 -8.13 12.92 19.76
CA LYS A 527 -8.73 13.60 20.91
C LYS A 527 -8.98 12.68 22.10
N ILE A 528 -9.38 11.43 21.84
CA ILE A 528 -9.56 10.38 22.85
C ILE A 528 -8.22 10.09 23.53
N THR A 529 -7.15 9.86 22.78
CA THR A 529 -5.84 9.50 23.34
C THR A 529 -5.17 10.67 24.07
N GLN A 530 -5.34 11.90 23.58
CA GLN A 530 -4.95 13.11 24.32
C GLN A 530 -5.66 13.23 25.68
N ILE A 531 -6.98 13.01 25.73
CA ILE A 531 -7.78 13.16 26.97
C ILE A 531 -7.49 12.02 27.95
N ALA A 532 -7.55 10.78 27.45
CA ALA A 532 -7.39 9.56 28.24
C ALA A 532 -5.94 9.31 28.71
N LYS A 533 -4.95 9.97 28.06
CA LYS A 533 -3.51 9.78 28.29
C LYS A 533 -3.09 8.31 28.12
N VAL A 534 -3.35 7.79 26.92
CA VAL A 534 -3.04 6.43 26.47
C VAL A 534 -2.46 6.49 25.05
N SER A 535 -1.66 5.51 24.66
CA SER A 535 -1.24 5.30 23.27
C SER A 535 -2.46 5.08 22.35
N ASP A 536 -2.36 5.50 21.09
CA ASP A 536 -3.35 5.15 20.05
C ASP A 536 -3.55 3.65 19.90
N MET A 537 -2.55 2.84 20.28
CA MET A 537 -2.69 1.39 20.26
C MET A 537 -3.74 0.88 21.24
N ARG A 538 -3.96 1.56 22.36
CA ARG A 538 -5.00 1.17 23.34
C ARG A 538 -6.42 1.46 22.88
N LEU A 539 -6.61 1.96 21.66
CA LEU A 539 -7.90 2.13 21.00
C LEU A 539 -7.97 1.29 19.70
N PRO A 540 -7.92 -0.06 19.76
CA PRO A 540 -7.92 -0.92 18.56
C PRO A 540 -9.21 -0.87 17.74
N LEU A 541 -10.34 -0.51 18.36
CA LEU A 541 -11.61 -0.27 17.68
C LEU A 541 -12.04 1.17 17.91
N LEU A 542 -12.39 1.85 16.82
CA LEU A 542 -13.17 3.08 16.82
C LEU A 542 -13.98 3.12 15.52
N THR A 543 -15.31 3.21 15.61
CA THR A 543 -16.23 3.25 14.46
C THR A 543 -17.41 4.16 14.76
N ALA A 544 -17.97 4.82 13.74
CA ALA A 544 -19.16 5.65 13.86
C ALA A 544 -20.41 5.04 13.20
N ASP A 545 -21.56 5.39 13.75
CA ASP A 545 -22.90 5.10 13.24
C ASP A 545 -23.64 6.44 13.04
N TYR A 546 -23.87 6.79 11.77
CA TYR A 546 -24.38 8.08 11.32
C TYR A 546 -25.90 8.07 11.18
N LYS A 547 -26.61 8.65 12.16
CA LYS A 547 -28.09 8.66 12.22
C LYS A 547 -28.66 10.06 12.13
N ALA A 548 -29.94 10.13 11.74
CA ALA A 548 -30.71 11.39 11.76
C ALA A 548 -30.93 11.97 13.17
N SER A 549 -30.61 11.21 14.23
CA SER A 549 -30.65 11.64 15.63
C SER A 549 -29.29 12.10 16.18
N GLY A 550 -28.21 12.00 15.41
CA GLY A 550 -26.84 12.23 15.85
C GLY A 550 -25.87 11.13 15.40
N VAL A 551 -24.61 11.25 15.81
CA VAL A 551 -23.55 10.28 15.49
C VAL A 551 -23.12 9.56 16.77
N PHE A 552 -23.06 8.23 16.69
CA PHE A 552 -22.73 7.36 17.81
C PHE A 552 -21.40 6.67 17.51
N VAL A 553 -20.37 6.91 18.32
CA VAL A 553 -19.02 6.39 18.09
C VAL A 553 -18.72 5.28 19.08
N THR A 554 -18.66 4.04 18.62
CA THR A 554 -18.27 2.89 19.43
C THR A 554 -16.74 2.78 19.46
N GLY A 555 -16.15 2.70 20.64
CA GLY A 555 -14.74 2.42 20.84
C GLY A 555 -14.50 1.24 21.77
N LEU A 556 -13.39 0.52 21.59
CA LEU A 556 -12.84 -0.44 22.56
C LEU A 556 -11.55 0.14 23.11
N MET A 557 -11.49 0.40 24.42
CA MET A 557 -10.24 0.75 25.09
C MET A 557 -9.62 -0.47 25.77
N LEU A 558 -8.30 -0.63 25.64
CA LEU A 558 -7.51 -1.63 26.36
C LEU A 558 -6.81 -1.00 27.57
N ASP A 559 -6.38 -1.80 28.53
CA ASP A 559 -5.44 -1.37 29.57
C ASP A 559 -3.99 -1.28 29.05
N ARG A 560 -3.10 -0.74 29.87
CA ARG A 560 -1.67 -0.63 29.55
C ARG A 560 -1.01 -2.02 29.48
N PRO A 561 -0.02 -2.24 28.59
CA PRO A 561 0.73 -3.49 28.56
C PRO A 561 1.42 -3.74 29.91
N PRO A 562 1.65 -5.01 30.31
CA PRO A 562 2.40 -5.35 31.53
C PRO A 562 3.73 -4.60 31.58
N ALA A 563 4.05 -4.01 32.73
CA ALA A 563 5.19 -3.11 32.84
C ALA A 563 6.52 -3.83 32.53
N ILE A 564 6.66 -5.10 32.92
CA ILE A 564 7.84 -5.93 32.62
C ILE A 564 8.05 -6.13 31.11
N ALA A 565 6.98 -6.04 30.31
CA ALA A 565 7.08 -6.14 28.85
C ALA A 565 7.72 -4.90 28.21
N GLN A 566 8.06 -3.85 28.97
CA GLN A 566 8.87 -2.71 28.51
C GLN A 566 10.39 -2.89 28.78
N PHE A 567 10.80 -3.99 29.41
CA PHE A 567 12.18 -4.20 29.88
C PHE A 567 12.80 -5.53 29.43
N ILE A 568 14.11 -5.51 29.23
CA ILE A 568 14.94 -6.64 28.83
C ILE A 568 15.87 -6.98 29.99
N MET A 569 15.88 -8.25 30.41
CA MET A 569 16.86 -8.76 31.37
C MET A 569 18.21 -8.92 30.67
N GLU A 570 19.22 -8.16 31.11
CA GLU A 570 20.56 -8.16 30.55
C GLU A 570 21.45 -9.23 31.22
N ASN A 571 21.44 -9.27 32.55
CA ASN A 571 22.25 -10.22 33.32
C ASN A 571 21.66 -10.51 34.71
N GLU A 572 22.14 -11.60 35.33
CA GLU A 572 21.93 -11.90 36.75
C GLU A 572 23.28 -12.19 37.42
N GLY A 573 23.68 -11.37 38.38
CA GLY A 573 25.00 -11.42 39.01
C GLY A 573 25.09 -10.53 40.25
N ASP A 574 26.25 -10.51 40.91
CA ASP A 574 26.47 -9.66 42.07
C ASP A 574 26.61 -8.19 41.66
N VAL A 575 25.60 -7.37 41.99
CA VAL A 575 25.56 -5.95 41.67
C VAL A 575 26.23 -5.15 42.77
N ASN A 576 27.26 -4.40 42.38
CA ASN A 576 27.95 -3.41 43.21
C ASN A 576 27.95 -2.08 42.46
N THR A 577 26.97 -1.22 42.75
CA THR A 577 26.72 0.02 42.01
C THR A 577 27.46 1.21 42.65
N PRO A 578 28.14 2.08 41.90
CA PRO A 578 28.77 3.31 42.41
C PRO A 578 27.74 4.37 42.85
N ASP A 579 26.48 4.18 42.46
CA ASP A 579 25.44 5.20 42.47
C ASP A 579 24.82 5.36 43.89
N PRO A 580 24.89 6.56 44.51
CA PRO A 580 24.29 6.82 45.81
C PRO A 580 22.77 7.07 45.75
N ASP A 581 22.20 7.37 44.59
CA ASP A 581 20.82 7.84 44.41
C ASP A 581 19.85 6.70 44.01
N VAL A 582 20.26 5.44 44.21
CA VAL A 582 19.46 4.24 43.96
C VAL A 582 18.24 4.20 44.88
N ARG A 583 17.05 4.45 44.31
CA ARG A 583 15.80 4.51 45.06
C ARG A 583 15.26 3.11 45.33
N ILE A 584 15.18 2.75 46.62
CA ILE A 584 14.49 1.54 47.08
C ILE A 584 12.97 1.73 46.94
N ILE A 585 12.29 0.78 46.30
CA ILE A 585 10.83 0.79 46.22
C ILE A 585 10.26 -0.25 47.21
N PRO A 586 9.58 0.19 48.30
CA PRO A 586 8.89 -0.74 49.20
C PRO A 586 7.72 -1.43 48.49
N ASP A 587 7.30 -2.60 49.01
CA ASP A 587 6.17 -3.41 48.55
C ASP A 587 6.23 -3.94 47.09
N ALA A 588 7.30 -3.62 46.35
CA ALA A 588 7.55 -4.03 44.96
C ALA A 588 8.19 -5.43 44.83
N HIS A 589 7.65 -6.42 45.55
CA HIS A 589 8.20 -7.77 45.67
C HIS A 589 8.08 -8.68 44.42
N THR A 590 7.84 -8.12 43.24
CA THR A 590 7.85 -8.84 41.96
C THR A 590 8.49 -7.98 40.88
N THR A 591 9.07 -8.61 39.86
CA THR A 591 9.64 -7.92 38.70
C THR A 591 8.62 -7.00 38.02
N GLU A 592 7.36 -7.44 37.87
CA GLU A 592 6.26 -6.63 37.34
C GLU A 592 5.97 -5.39 38.18
N LYS A 593 5.95 -5.49 39.52
CA LYS A 593 5.79 -4.33 40.40
C LYS A 593 6.99 -3.39 40.35
N CYS A 594 8.20 -3.93 40.22
CA CYS A 594 9.42 -3.14 40.13
C CYS A 594 9.52 -2.38 38.80
N ALA A 595 9.17 -3.05 37.69
CA ALA A 595 8.97 -2.44 36.39
C ALA A 595 7.86 -1.38 36.42
N THR A 596 6.73 -1.65 37.08
CA THR A 596 5.64 -0.68 37.26
C THR A 596 6.14 0.58 37.97
N ALA A 597 6.88 0.44 39.08
CA ALA A 597 7.44 1.57 39.81
C ALA A 597 8.48 2.37 39.01
N CYS A 598 9.21 1.72 38.10
CA CYS A 598 10.12 2.38 37.16
C CYS A 598 9.35 3.15 36.05
N VAL A 599 8.27 2.57 35.51
CA VAL A 599 7.43 3.21 34.47
C VAL A 599 6.57 4.36 35.01
N ASP A 600 6.08 4.24 36.25
CA ASP A 600 5.23 5.24 36.90
C ASP A 600 6.03 6.32 37.67
N GLU A 601 7.36 6.27 37.69
CA GLU A 601 8.22 7.28 38.33
C GLU A 601 8.00 8.69 37.75
N GLU A 602 8.04 9.70 38.61
CA GLU A 602 7.73 11.10 38.25
C GLU A 602 8.88 12.07 38.53
N HIS A 603 9.92 11.66 39.25
CA HIS A 603 11.06 12.52 39.60
C HIS A 603 12.21 12.46 38.58
N PHE A 604 12.30 11.39 37.78
CA PHE A 604 13.35 11.19 36.77
C PHE A 604 12.90 10.18 35.70
N THR A 605 13.57 10.16 34.55
CA THR A 605 13.38 9.10 33.54
C THR A 605 14.06 7.81 34.00
N CYS A 606 13.28 6.83 34.46
CA CYS A 606 13.82 5.53 34.83
C CYS A 606 14.20 4.72 33.57
N THR A 607 15.50 4.46 33.41
CA THR A 607 16.07 3.69 32.29
C THR A 607 16.17 2.17 32.58
N GLY A 608 15.87 1.76 33.82
CA GLY A 608 15.92 0.37 34.24
C GLY A 608 16.00 0.21 35.76
N PHE A 609 16.03 -1.04 36.21
CA PHE A 609 15.99 -1.41 37.63
C PHE A 609 16.80 -2.66 37.94
N TYR A 610 17.19 -2.83 39.21
CA TYR A 610 17.69 -4.09 39.75
C TYR A 610 16.60 -4.77 40.57
N PHE A 611 16.45 -6.08 40.40
CA PHE A 611 15.54 -6.91 41.19
C PHE A 611 16.32 -8.00 41.95
N CYS A 612 16.32 -7.90 43.28
CA CYS A 612 17.15 -8.69 44.18
C CYS A 612 16.25 -9.60 45.03
N LYS A 613 15.75 -10.69 44.44
CA LYS A 613 14.76 -11.66 45.00
C LYS A 613 13.38 -11.09 45.35
N THR A 614 13.33 -10.13 46.26
CA THR A 614 12.13 -9.46 46.79
C THR A 614 12.28 -7.94 46.85
N ASP A 615 13.50 -7.45 46.65
CA ASP A 615 13.87 -6.06 46.90
C ASP A 615 14.07 -5.37 45.54
N CYS A 616 13.46 -4.20 45.39
CA CYS A 616 13.39 -3.45 44.12
C CYS A 616 14.17 -2.14 44.23
N PHE A 617 15.01 -1.88 43.24
CA PHE A 617 15.90 -0.72 43.18
C PHE A 617 15.81 -0.07 41.80
N VAL A 618 15.26 1.13 41.71
CA VAL A 618 15.15 1.89 40.44
C VAL A 618 16.27 2.95 40.34
N LYS A 619 16.72 3.26 39.11
CA LYS A 619 17.86 4.14 38.85
C LYS A 619 17.49 5.31 37.92
N ALA A 620 18.05 6.48 38.20
CA ALA A 620 17.80 7.75 37.48
C ALA A 620 18.76 8.07 36.33
N ALA A 621 19.83 7.29 36.16
CA ALA A 621 20.86 7.51 35.15
C ALA A 621 21.17 6.23 34.38
N ASP A 622 21.61 6.37 33.13
CA ASP A 622 21.87 5.25 32.20
C ASP A 622 22.67 4.13 32.88
N LEU A 623 22.18 2.90 32.76
CA LEU A 623 22.78 1.70 33.38
C LEU A 623 24.06 1.24 32.65
N MET A 624 24.34 1.81 31.47
CA MET A 624 25.50 1.50 30.63
C MET A 624 26.69 2.46 30.78
N ASP A 625 26.57 3.54 31.55
CA ASP A 625 27.69 4.47 31.76
C ASP A 625 28.69 3.92 32.81
N PRO A 626 30.01 4.02 32.55
CA PRO A 626 31.03 3.40 33.40
C PRO A 626 31.11 4.06 34.78
N ALA A 627 31.28 3.23 35.81
CA ALA A 627 31.38 3.67 37.19
C ALA A 627 32.55 4.65 37.42
N ASP A 628 32.29 5.78 38.11
CA ASP A 628 33.37 6.59 38.67
C ASP A 628 34.11 5.77 39.73
N VAL A 629 35.40 5.53 39.47
CA VAL A 629 36.30 4.72 40.29
C VAL A 629 36.44 5.26 41.73
N ASN A 630 36.07 6.53 41.96
CA ASN A 630 36.16 7.18 43.27
C ASN A 630 34.83 7.16 44.07
N ALA A 631 33.73 6.67 43.48
CA ALA A 631 32.42 6.70 44.11
C ALA A 631 32.28 5.67 45.25
N LYS A 632 31.40 5.97 46.23
CA LYS A 632 31.04 5.02 47.28
C LYS A 632 30.09 3.96 46.72
N HIS A 633 30.59 2.76 46.49
CA HIS A 633 29.78 1.70 45.93
C HIS A 633 28.83 1.07 46.98
N THR A 634 27.57 0.87 46.61
CA THR A 634 26.56 0.12 47.36
C THR A 634 26.49 -1.31 46.80
N ILE A 635 26.78 -2.30 47.66
CA ILE A 635 26.66 -3.72 47.33
C ILE A 635 25.19 -4.13 47.51
N LEU A 636 24.50 -4.46 46.41
CA LEU A 636 23.14 -5.02 46.43
C LEU A 636 23.15 -6.55 46.51
N GLY A 637 24.28 -7.19 46.15
CA GLY A 637 24.40 -8.65 46.07
C GLY A 637 23.81 -9.19 44.78
N LYS A 638 23.47 -10.50 44.74
CA LYS A 638 22.99 -11.13 43.51
C LYS A 638 21.60 -10.64 43.11
N CYS A 639 21.53 -9.91 42.00
CA CYS A 639 20.32 -9.30 41.46
C CYS A 639 20.22 -9.54 39.94
N GLN A 640 19.01 -9.37 39.39
CA GLN A 640 18.78 -9.27 37.95
C GLN A 640 18.81 -7.82 37.51
N THR A 641 19.53 -7.51 36.44
CA THR A 641 19.59 -6.18 35.81
C THR A 641 18.59 -6.12 34.66
N TRP A 642 17.61 -5.21 34.76
CA TRP A 642 16.57 -5.01 33.75
C TRP A 642 16.71 -3.62 33.12
N LEU A 643 16.91 -3.57 31.80
CA LEU A 643 17.08 -2.36 31.00
C LEU A 643 15.79 -2.04 30.24
N ARG A 644 15.42 -0.77 30.09
CA ARG A 644 14.26 -0.37 29.27
C ARG A 644 14.55 -0.61 27.79
N ALA A 645 13.55 -1.06 27.04
CA ALA A 645 13.70 -1.41 25.62
C ALA A 645 14.00 -0.20 24.72
N GLU A 646 13.25 0.89 24.90
CA GLU A 646 13.42 2.18 24.22
C GLU A 646 13.80 3.23 25.26
N ALA A 647 14.97 3.84 25.10
CA ALA A 647 15.59 4.74 26.08
C ALA A 647 14.82 6.06 26.26
N GLN A 648 14.07 6.49 25.24
CA GLN A 648 13.29 7.74 25.22
C GLN A 648 11.80 7.52 25.50
N SER A 649 11.41 6.31 25.95
CA SER A 649 10.05 6.01 26.39
C SER A 649 9.75 6.74 27.70
N ASN A 650 9.16 7.93 27.60
CA ASN A 650 8.72 8.75 28.74
C ASN A 650 7.19 8.75 28.90
N SER A 651 6.47 7.97 28.10
CA SER A 651 5.00 8.00 28.01
C SER A 651 4.34 7.23 29.15
N LYS A 652 4.03 7.92 30.25
CA LYS A 652 3.26 7.38 31.37
C LYS A 652 1.81 7.09 30.96
N GLU A 653 1.52 5.82 30.71
CA GLU A 653 0.20 5.33 30.35
C GLU A 653 -0.76 5.26 31.54
N THR A 654 -1.91 5.91 31.42
CA THR A 654 -2.95 5.93 32.45
C THR A 654 -3.71 4.58 32.48
N PRO A 655 -3.88 3.92 33.64
CA PRO A 655 -4.63 2.67 33.73
C PRO A 655 -6.06 2.80 33.19
N LEU A 656 -6.61 1.73 32.60
CA LEU A 656 -7.90 1.72 31.87
C LEU A 656 -9.02 2.46 32.61
N LYS A 657 -9.22 2.14 33.89
CA LYS A 657 -10.29 2.75 34.71
C LYS A 657 -10.13 4.28 34.84
N ASP A 658 -8.91 4.76 35.01
CA ASP A 658 -8.64 6.18 35.16
C ASP A 658 -8.69 6.90 33.81
N ALA A 659 -8.22 6.25 32.73
CA ALA A 659 -8.29 6.72 31.36
C ALA A 659 -9.76 6.90 30.89
N LEU A 660 -10.62 5.94 31.19
CA LEU A 660 -12.07 6.02 30.98
C LEU A 660 -12.71 7.14 31.80
N SER A 661 -12.33 7.29 33.07
CA SER A 661 -12.87 8.36 33.91
C SER A 661 -12.34 9.76 33.52
N LEU A 662 -11.21 9.87 32.81
CA LEU A 662 -10.77 11.12 32.18
C LEU A 662 -11.64 11.47 30.96
N LEU A 663 -12.02 10.49 30.14
CA LEU A 663 -12.97 10.70 29.03
C LEU A 663 -14.35 11.11 29.54
N GLU A 664 -14.89 10.38 30.52
CA GLU A 664 -16.16 10.69 31.19
C GLU A 664 -16.18 12.14 31.70
N LYS A 665 -15.16 12.53 32.48
CA LYS A 665 -15.01 13.91 32.96
C LYS A 665 -14.85 14.93 31.83
N ALA A 666 -14.20 14.59 30.72
CA ALA A 666 -14.03 15.52 29.61
C ALA A 666 -15.35 15.79 28.87
N VAL A 667 -16.22 14.79 28.74
CA VAL A 667 -17.57 14.93 28.19
C VAL A 667 -18.49 15.67 29.16
N LEU A 668 -18.55 15.26 30.43
CA LEU A 668 -19.38 15.89 31.46
C LEU A 668 -19.05 17.37 31.73
N ASN A 669 -17.79 17.79 31.52
CA ASN A 669 -17.37 19.20 31.60
C ASN A 669 -17.45 19.95 30.26
N GLU A 670 -18.09 19.37 29.23
CA GLU A 670 -18.16 19.91 27.86
C GLU A 670 -16.80 20.27 27.22
N THR A 671 -15.69 19.64 27.63
CA THR A 671 -14.34 19.92 27.10
C THR A 671 -13.95 19.03 25.92
N PHE A 672 -14.60 17.88 25.76
CA PHE A 672 -14.41 17.02 24.59
C PHE A 672 -15.16 17.60 23.38
N LYS A 673 -14.41 18.30 22.51
CA LYS A 673 -14.87 18.75 21.19
C LYS A 673 -13.84 18.35 20.13
N ILE A 674 -14.31 17.88 18.97
CA ILE A 674 -13.49 17.69 17.76
C ILE A 674 -13.64 18.90 16.83
N VAL A 675 -12.64 19.09 15.97
CA VAL A 675 -12.60 20.19 14.99
C VAL A 675 -12.49 19.57 13.61
N LEU A 676 -13.48 19.81 12.74
CA LEU A 676 -13.51 19.29 11.38
C LEU A 676 -13.50 20.45 10.38
N LYS A 677 -12.60 20.40 9.40
CA LYS A 677 -12.64 21.23 8.20
C LYS A 677 -13.35 20.41 7.12
N LEU A 678 -14.61 20.73 6.84
CA LEU A 678 -15.48 19.95 5.95
C LEU A 678 -15.55 20.51 4.51
N ASP A 679 -15.10 21.75 4.34
CA ASP A 679 -14.91 22.47 3.08
C ASP A 679 -13.76 23.47 3.27
N ASP A 680 -13.22 24.05 2.19
CA ASP A 680 -12.14 25.05 2.27
C ASP A 680 -12.47 26.29 3.11
N ILE A 681 -13.76 26.59 3.29
CA ILE A 681 -14.27 27.82 3.92
C ILE A 681 -14.81 27.55 5.34
N LYS A 682 -15.12 26.30 5.70
CA LYS A 682 -15.90 25.99 6.91
C LYS A 682 -15.20 25.01 7.85
N THR A 683 -14.98 25.46 9.08
CA THR A 683 -14.51 24.67 10.21
C THR A 683 -15.58 24.60 11.29
N ASP A 684 -16.06 23.41 11.60
CA ASP A 684 -17.07 23.17 12.64
C ASP A 684 -16.44 22.58 13.91
N PHE A 685 -16.90 23.07 15.05
CA PHE A 685 -16.57 22.55 16.38
C PHE A 685 -17.70 21.63 16.85
N ILE A 686 -17.46 20.32 16.89
CA ILE A 686 -18.48 19.33 17.25
C ILE A 686 -18.22 18.84 18.68
N PRO A 687 -19.12 19.12 19.64
CA PRO A 687 -19.01 18.57 20.98
C PRO A 687 -19.41 17.09 21.01
N VAL A 688 -18.74 16.32 21.86
CA VAL A 688 -19.32 15.09 22.39
C VAL A 688 -20.26 15.48 23.52
N ASN A 689 -21.51 15.04 23.45
CA ASN A 689 -22.58 15.42 24.37
C ASN A 689 -22.78 14.44 25.51
N ASP A 690 -22.52 13.15 25.28
CA ASP A 690 -22.71 12.08 26.26
C ASP A 690 -21.73 10.92 25.98
N ILE A 691 -21.49 10.09 26.99
CA ILE A 691 -20.62 8.91 26.92
C ILE A 691 -21.17 7.78 27.79
N VAL A 692 -21.51 6.66 27.15
CA VAL A 692 -21.82 5.40 27.84
C VAL A 692 -20.53 4.58 27.94
N ILE A 693 -20.20 4.09 29.13
CA ILE A 693 -19.03 3.22 29.37
C ILE A 693 -19.55 1.88 29.90
N GLY A 694 -19.05 0.77 29.37
CA GLY A 694 -19.52 -0.56 29.73
C GLY A 694 -19.15 -1.61 28.69
N ASP A 695 -19.89 -2.71 28.68
CA ASP A 695 -19.40 -3.97 28.10
C ASP A 695 -19.90 -4.20 26.67
N GLY A 696 -19.80 -3.14 25.88
CA GLY A 696 -20.00 -3.14 24.43
C GLY A 696 -21.47 -3.13 23.99
N PRO A 697 -21.72 -2.80 22.71
CA PRO A 697 -23.01 -3.07 22.09
C PRO A 697 -23.17 -4.59 21.92
N TYR A 698 -23.99 -5.21 22.78
CA TYR A 698 -24.26 -6.65 22.82
C TYR A 698 -23.04 -7.56 23.12
N THR A 699 -22.49 -7.48 24.34
CA THR A 699 -22.27 -8.74 25.10
C THR A 699 -23.39 -8.93 26.11
N GLY A 700 -23.74 -10.19 26.40
CA GLY A 700 -24.85 -10.50 27.30
C GLY A 700 -24.44 -10.30 28.74
N ASP A 701 -24.91 -9.23 29.38
CA ASP A 701 -24.64 -8.97 30.79
C ASP A 701 -25.23 -10.07 31.68
N ASN A 702 -24.67 -10.25 32.88
CA ASN A 702 -24.76 -11.47 33.67
C ASN A 702 -26.08 -11.65 34.44
N THR A 703 -27.07 -10.78 34.20
CA THR A 703 -28.47 -11.10 34.48
C THR A 703 -29.02 -11.94 33.33
N GLN A 704 -29.60 -13.11 33.62
CA GLN A 704 -30.38 -13.82 32.60
C GLN A 704 -31.42 -12.87 32.00
N ASP A 705 -31.20 -12.45 30.76
CA ASP A 705 -32.14 -11.58 30.08
C ASP A 705 -33.36 -12.45 29.72
N LYS A 706 -34.37 -12.38 30.59
CA LYS A 706 -35.48 -13.32 30.57
C LYS A 706 -36.19 -13.20 29.22
N PRO A 707 -36.61 -14.32 28.58
CA PRO A 707 -37.33 -14.30 27.30
C PRO A 707 -38.76 -13.72 27.42
N TYR A 708 -39.07 -13.09 28.55
CA TYR A 708 -40.31 -12.44 28.90
C TYR A 708 -40.01 -11.21 29.77
N ASN A 709 -40.72 -10.10 29.53
CA ASN A 709 -40.73 -8.94 30.43
C ASN A 709 -41.82 -9.11 31.48
N GLU A 710 -41.64 -8.53 32.67
CA GLU A 710 -42.77 -8.25 33.57
C GLU A 710 -43.47 -6.98 33.07
N VAL A 711 -44.76 -7.07 32.76
CA VAL A 711 -45.53 -5.97 32.13
C VAL A 711 -46.55 -5.35 33.08
N ILE A 712 -47.09 -6.12 34.04
CA ILE A 712 -48.08 -5.63 35.00
C ILE A 712 -47.83 -6.26 36.38
N THR A 713 -47.56 -5.41 37.37
CA THR A 713 -47.54 -5.78 38.79
C THR A 713 -48.96 -5.89 39.37
N TYR A 714 -49.10 -6.75 40.38
CA TYR A 714 -50.32 -6.92 41.18
C TYR A 714 -51.57 -7.23 40.32
N ALA A 715 -51.38 -8.09 39.32
CA ALA A 715 -52.44 -8.56 38.43
C ALA A 715 -52.18 -9.99 37.97
N LYS A 716 -53.25 -10.68 37.54
CA LYS A 716 -53.18 -11.94 36.82
C LYS A 716 -54.01 -11.89 35.54
N LEU A 717 -53.77 -12.83 34.63
CA LEU A 717 -54.61 -13.01 33.44
C LEU A 717 -56.06 -13.30 33.85
N ASN A 718 -57.00 -12.92 33.02
CA ASN A 718 -58.42 -13.13 33.26
C ASN A 718 -58.81 -14.61 33.00
N PRO A 719 -59.16 -15.41 34.03
CA PRO A 719 -59.50 -16.83 33.86
C PRO A 719 -60.87 -17.06 33.18
N ASP A 720 -61.69 -16.02 33.01
CA ASP A 720 -62.95 -16.10 32.28
C ASP A 720 -62.77 -15.88 30.76
N ASP A 721 -61.54 -15.57 30.31
CA ASP A 721 -61.23 -15.34 28.90
C ASP A 721 -60.96 -16.66 28.17
N THR A 722 -61.64 -16.87 27.05
CA THR A 722 -61.47 -18.00 26.12
C THR A 722 -60.07 -18.17 25.53
N THR A 723 -59.22 -17.15 25.61
CA THR A 723 -57.80 -17.18 25.20
C THR A 723 -56.84 -17.59 26.31
N THR A 724 -57.32 -17.67 27.56
CA THR A 724 -56.52 -17.97 28.75
C THR A 724 -56.72 -19.43 29.20
N GLN A 725 -55.63 -20.07 29.63
CA GLN A 725 -55.58 -21.45 30.12
C GLN A 725 -54.82 -21.48 31.46
N GLU A 726 -55.40 -22.11 32.49
CA GLU A 726 -54.72 -22.38 33.76
C GLU A 726 -53.82 -23.62 33.65
N MET A 727 -52.62 -23.54 34.21
CA MET A 727 -51.61 -24.60 34.18
C MET A 727 -51.34 -25.09 35.60
N HIS A 728 -51.61 -26.38 35.85
CA HIS A 728 -51.38 -27.05 37.12
C HIS A 728 -49.93 -27.54 37.26
N ASP A 729 -49.52 -27.90 38.49
CA ASP A 729 -48.18 -28.42 38.83
C ASP A 729 -46.99 -27.47 38.51
N VAL A 730 -47.21 -26.15 38.63
CA VAL A 730 -46.21 -25.11 38.29
C VAL A 730 -45.50 -24.56 39.54
N ASP A 731 -44.33 -25.11 39.83
CA ASP A 731 -43.61 -24.84 41.08
C ASP A 731 -42.88 -23.48 41.15
N ASN A 732 -42.65 -22.81 40.00
CA ASN A 732 -41.91 -21.54 39.90
C ASN A 732 -42.17 -20.82 38.55
N ILE A 733 -41.76 -19.56 38.46
CA ILE A 733 -41.92 -18.71 37.26
C ILE A 733 -41.33 -19.32 35.98
N ASN A 734 -40.19 -20.01 36.05
CA ASN A 734 -39.57 -20.63 34.87
C ASN A 734 -40.33 -21.88 34.41
N ALA A 735 -40.99 -22.60 35.32
CA ALA A 735 -41.94 -23.65 34.98
C ALA A 735 -43.24 -23.06 34.35
N CYS A 736 -43.68 -21.88 34.78
CA CYS A 736 -44.82 -21.18 34.17
C CYS A 736 -44.49 -20.73 32.74
N TYR A 737 -43.32 -20.10 32.54
CA TYR A 737 -42.80 -19.79 31.20
C TYR A 737 -42.63 -21.04 30.33
N LYS A 738 -42.12 -22.16 30.87
CA LYS A 738 -42.02 -23.42 30.12
C LYS A 738 -43.41 -23.93 29.70
N SER A 739 -44.40 -23.86 30.59
CA SER A 739 -45.79 -24.25 30.31
C SER A 739 -46.44 -23.37 29.23
N CYS A 740 -46.07 -22.08 29.19
CA CYS A 740 -46.43 -21.17 28.10
C CYS A 740 -45.77 -21.57 26.77
N LYS A 741 -44.44 -21.80 26.77
CA LYS A 741 -43.66 -22.14 25.58
C LYS A 741 -44.01 -23.49 24.96
N ASP A 742 -44.23 -24.52 25.79
CA ASP A 742 -44.40 -25.91 25.36
C ASP A 742 -45.88 -26.30 25.15
N SER A 743 -46.80 -25.31 25.09
CA SER A 743 -48.25 -25.54 24.94
C SER A 743 -48.65 -25.83 23.50
N GLU A 744 -48.92 -27.10 23.18
CA GLU A 744 -49.47 -27.50 21.87
C GLU A 744 -50.95 -27.06 21.66
N SER A 745 -51.65 -26.69 22.74
CA SER A 745 -53.07 -26.26 22.68
C SER A 745 -53.27 -24.76 22.51
N LEU A 746 -52.24 -23.94 22.72
CA LEU A 746 -52.36 -22.49 22.76
C LEU A 746 -51.02 -21.82 22.41
N ASN A 747 -50.96 -21.06 21.32
CA ASN A 747 -49.80 -20.23 20.95
C ASN A 747 -49.62 -19.09 21.97
N CYS A 748 -48.99 -19.38 23.11
CA CYS A 748 -48.85 -18.48 24.23
C CYS A 748 -48.00 -17.25 23.87
N ALA A 749 -48.46 -16.07 24.30
CA ALA A 749 -47.80 -14.78 24.12
C ALA A 749 -47.61 -14.02 25.44
N SER A 750 -48.33 -14.39 26.48
CA SER A 750 -48.19 -13.85 27.84
C SER A 750 -48.64 -14.87 28.88
N PHE A 751 -48.13 -14.75 30.09
CA PHE A 751 -48.47 -15.61 31.22
C PHE A 751 -48.51 -14.80 32.52
N SER A 752 -49.29 -15.23 33.51
CA SER A 752 -49.24 -14.67 34.85
C SER A 752 -48.88 -15.73 35.88
N TYR A 753 -47.99 -15.38 36.80
CA TYR A 753 -47.53 -16.25 37.86
C TYR A 753 -47.79 -15.63 39.24
N CYS A 754 -48.34 -16.42 40.15
CA CYS A 754 -48.78 -16.02 41.48
C CYS A 754 -47.92 -16.66 42.59
N PRO A 755 -46.75 -16.10 42.92
CA PRO A 755 -45.84 -16.69 43.92
C PRO A 755 -46.38 -16.74 45.36
N GLY A 756 -47.38 -15.93 45.71
CA GLY A 756 -47.96 -15.91 47.06
C GLY A 756 -49.11 -16.91 47.28
N ALA A 757 -49.85 -17.23 46.22
CA ALA A 757 -51.11 -17.95 46.33
C ALA A 757 -50.93 -19.43 46.72
N ASP A 758 -51.89 -19.97 47.49
CA ASP A 758 -52.01 -21.41 47.72
C ASP A 758 -52.02 -22.16 46.38
N ASN A 759 -51.14 -23.17 46.25
CA ASN A 759 -50.85 -23.92 45.02
C ASN A 759 -50.20 -23.14 43.84
N LYS A 760 -49.65 -21.94 44.06
CA LYS A 760 -48.77 -21.21 43.11
C LYS A 760 -49.33 -21.05 41.69
N GLN A 761 -50.50 -20.41 41.56
CA GLN A 761 -51.23 -20.33 40.29
C GLN A 761 -50.37 -19.83 39.11
N CYS A 762 -50.51 -20.52 37.97
CA CYS A 762 -49.94 -20.14 36.67
C CYS A 762 -51.06 -20.14 35.64
N MET A 763 -51.16 -19.07 34.85
CA MET A 763 -52.06 -18.98 33.70
C MET A 763 -51.29 -18.49 32.49
N ILE A 764 -51.70 -18.94 31.30
CA ILE A 764 -51.08 -18.63 30.01
C ILE A 764 -52.17 -18.10 29.05
N THR A 765 -51.85 -17.15 28.18
CA THR A 765 -52.78 -16.64 27.14
C THR A 765 -52.07 -16.48 25.80
N SER A 766 -52.81 -16.58 24.70
CA SER A 766 -52.34 -16.24 23.34
C SER A 766 -52.38 -14.74 23.02
N VAL A 767 -52.95 -13.91 23.90
CA VAL A 767 -52.94 -12.45 23.81
C VAL A 767 -51.56 -11.91 24.23
N LEU A 768 -51.00 -10.98 23.47
CA LEU A 768 -49.82 -10.23 23.90
C LEU A 768 -50.26 -9.08 24.81
N ILE A 769 -49.96 -9.20 26.10
CA ILE A 769 -50.18 -8.14 27.09
C ILE A 769 -49.03 -7.13 27.00
N VAL A 770 -49.34 -5.84 27.00
CA VAL A 770 -48.35 -4.75 26.95
C VAL A 770 -48.41 -3.90 28.22
N ASP A 771 -49.60 -3.45 28.61
CA ASP A 771 -49.87 -2.80 29.90
C ASP A 771 -51.39 -2.79 30.20
N ARG A 772 -51.79 -2.33 31.41
CA ARG A 772 -53.20 -2.22 31.84
C ARG A 772 -54.07 -1.26 31.01
N LYS A 773 -53.48 -0.41 30.16
CA LYS A 773 -54.18 0.59 29.34
C LYS A 773 -54.47 0.06 27.94
N HIS A 774 -53.59 -0.80 27.41
CA HIS A 774 -53.78 -1.49 26.14
C HIS A 774 -54.54 -2.83 26.31
N ASN A 775 -54.44 -3.45 27.49
CA ASN A 775 -55.05 -4.74 27.84
C ASN A 775 -55.93 -4.64 29.11
N PRO A 776 -57.00 -3.82 29.11
CA PRO A 776 -57.78 -3.54 30.32
C PRO A 776 -58.71 -4.69 30.75
N ASP A 777 -59.20 -5.50 29.82
CA ASP A 777 -60.18 -6.57 30.07
C ASP A 777 -59.52 -7.97 30.18
N ASP A 778 -58.30 -8.12 29.64
CA ASP A 778 -57.52 -9.36 29.59
C ASP A 778 -56.89 -9.73 30.96
N THR A 779 -56.95 -8.82 31.94
CA THR A 779 -56.30 -8.97 33.26
C THR A 779 -57.22 -8.56 34.41
N LYS A 780 -56.95 -9.10 35.61
CA LYS A 780 -57.66 -8.78 36.86
C LYS A 780 -56.66 -8.46 37.97
N ASP A 781 -57.00 -7.51 38.83
CA ASP A 781 -56.21 -7.16 40.01
C ASP A 781 -56.05 -8.36 40.96
N ASP A 782 -54.80 -8.69 41.29
CA ASP A 782 -54.46 -9.70 42.30
C ASP A 782 -53.09 -9.36 42.92
N LYS A 783 -53.08 -9.13 44.23
CA LYS A 783 -51.90 -8.61 44.95
C LYS A 783 -50.74 -9.60 45.05
N GLU A 784 -50.99 -10.88 44.77
CA GLU A 784 -49.98 -11.94 44.89
C GLU A 784 -49.46 -12.41 43.52
N CYS A 785 -49.84 -11.73 42.44
CA CYS A 785 -49.58 -12.12 41.06
C CYS A 785 -48.93 -11.02 40.22
N TYR A 786 -48.24 -11.47 39.16
CA TYR A 786 -47.51 -10.63 38.21
C TYR A 786 -47.78 -11.17 36.79
N VAL A 787 -47.97 -10.28 35.81
CA VAL A 787 -48.16 -10.63 34.41
C VAL A 787 -46.87 -10.39 33.63
N TYR A 788 -46.51 -11.37 32.80
CA TYR A 788 -45.29 -11.42 32.00
C TYR A 788 -45.62 -11.68 30.53
N SER A 789 -44.80 -11.15 29.63
CA SER A 789 -45.09 -11.16 28.18
C SER A 789 -43.85 -11.45 27.36
N LEU A 790 -43.98 -12.31 26.34
CA LEU A 790 -42.84 -12.82 25.59
C LEU A 790 -42.15 -11.72 24.78
N LYS A 791 -40.82 -11.71 24.81
CA LYS A 791 -40.01 -10.74 24.07
C LYS A 791 -39.84 -11.15 22.60
N TYR A 792 -40.90 -11.03 21.79
CA TYR A 792 -40.83 -11.39 20.37
C TYR A 792 -39.73 -10.65 19.60
N MET A 793 -39.38 -9.42 20.00
CA MET A 793 -38.27 -8.65 19.40
C MET A 793 -36.90 -9.29 19.59
N ASP A 794 -36.69 -10.13 20.61
CA ASP A 794 -35.39 -10.75 20.87
C ASP A 794 -34.99 -11.75 19.77
N PHE A 795 -35.93 -12.22 18.96
CA PHE A 795 -35.65 -13.09 17.80
C PHE A 795 -35.17 -12.33 16.55
N TYR A 796 -35.13 -10.99 16.57
CA TYR A 796 -34.87 -10.16 15.39
C TYR A 796 -33.75 -9.14 15.60
N VAL A 797 -33.16 -8.67 14.51
CA VAL A 797 -32.20 -7.55 14.44
C VAL A 797 -32.80 -6.44 13.59
N ALA A 798 -32.77 -5.21 14.09
CA ALA A 798 -33.25 -4.03 13.35
C ALA A 798 -32.23 -3.54 12.32
N TYR A 799 -32.72 -3.10 11.15
CA TYR A 799 -31.93 -2.48 10.08
C TYR A 799 -32.54 -1.11 9.72
N PRO A 800 -32.32 -0.06 10.56
CA PRO A 800 -32.90 1.26 10.36
C PRO A 800 -32.51 1.87 9.01
N GLY A 801 -33.44 2.55 8.35
CA GLY A 801 -33.20 3.21 7.06
C GLY A 801 -33.04 2.27 5.86
N ARG A 802 -33.09 0.94 6.05
CA ARG A 802 -33.28 -0.03 4.98
C ARG A 802 -34.75 -0.41 4.88
N VAL A 803 -35.25 -0.42 3.65
CA VAL A 803 -36.53 -1.02 3.26
C VAL A 803 -36.31 -2.03 2.14
N ALA A 804 -37.14 -3.06 2.11
CA ALA A 804 -37.21 -3.99 1.00
C ALA A 804 -37.93 -3.31 -0.19
N LEU A 805 -37.33 -3.39 -1.38
CA LEU A 805 -37.97 -2.94 -2.64
C LEU A 805 -38.76 -4.06 -3.32
N ILE A 806 -38.75 -5.25 -2.72
CA ILE A 806 -39.62 -6.38 -3.08
C ILE A 806 -40.95 -6.29 -2.31
N SER A 807 -42.04 -6.74 -2.94
CA SER A 807 -43.30 -6.95 -2.22
C SER A 807 -43.16 -8.09 -1.23
N GLY A 808 -43.41 -7.83 0.06
CA GLY A 808 -43.49 -8.89 1.06
C GLY A 808 -44.69 -9.82 0.87
N GLU A 809 -44.59 -11.02 1.44
CA GLU A 809 -45.51 -12.14 1.24
C GLU A 809 -46.85 -12.02 1.98
N ASP A 810 -46.92 -11.24 3.08
CA ASP A 810 -48.19 -10.84 3.71
C ASP A 810 -48.08 -9.43 4.31
N SER A 811 -49.21 -8.74 4.52
CA SER A 811 -49.22 -7.36 5.00
C SER A 811 -50.44 -7.03 5.88
N PHE A 812 -50.17 -6.37 7.01
CA PHE A 812 -51.12 -6.08 8.06
C PHE A 812 -51.18 -4.58 8.34
N THR A 813 -52.33 -4.09 8.83
CA THR A 813 -52.57 -2.68 9.14
C THR A 813 -53.23 -2.50 10.50
N LYS A 814 -53.15 -1.27 11.06
CA LYS A 814 -53.53 -0.92 12.45
C LYS A 814 -52.61 -1.49 13.53
N ILE A 815 -51.41 -1.90 13.15
CA ILE A 815 -50.36 -2.43 14.03
C ILE A 815 -49.79 -1.28 14.87
N ASN A 816 -49.72 -1.43 16.20
CA ASN A 816 -49.46 -0.31 17.12
C ASN A 816 -48.06 -0.37 17.74
N ALA A 817 -47.59 -1.58 18.04
CA ALA A 817 -46.25 -1.87 18.54
C ALA A 817 -45.39 -2.51 17.43
N VAL A 818 -44.07 -2.59 17.61
CA VAL A 818 -43.21 -3.36 16.69
C VAL A 818 -43.24 -4.86 17.07
N GLU A 819 -43.44 -5.12 18.36
CA GLU A 819 -43.68 -6.40 19.00
C GLU A 819 -44.86 -7.16 18.36
N ASP A 820 -45.94 -6.45 18.01
CA ASP A 820 -47.09 -6.97 17.24
C ASP A 820 -46.62 -7.60 15.91
N CYS A 821 -45.70 -6.92 15.20
CA CYS A 821 -45.19 -7.32 13.89
C CYS A 821 -44.16 -8.45 14.00
N ALA A 822 -43.34 -8.45 15.05
CA ALA A 822 -42.48 -9.57 15.41
C ALA A 822 -43.28 -10.83 15.77
N LYS A 823 -44.40 -10.69 16.51
CA LYS A 823 -45.33 -11.79 16.78
C LYS A 823 -45.98 -12.30 15.49
N LEU A 824 -46.46 -11.42 14.62
CA LEU A 824 -47.03 -11.81 13.32
C LEU A 824 -46.02 -12.57 12.44
N CYS A 825 -44.75 -12.18 12.45
CA CYS A 825 -43.69 -12.91 11.75
C CYS A 825 -43.35 -14.25 12.42
N HIS A 826 -43.40 -14.33 13.74
CA HIS A 826 -43.11 -15.55 14.50
C HIS A 826 -44.22 -16.61 14.40
N ASP A 827 -45.49 -16.16 14.37
CA ASP A 827 -46.68 -17.01 14.28
C ASP A 827 -47.05 -17.37 12.83
N GLU A 828 -46.33 -16.86 11.83
CA GLU A 828 -46.60 -17.15 10.43
C GLU A 828 -46.28 -18.62 10.08
N THR A 829 -47.21 -19.25 9.37
CA THR A 829 -47.18 -20.69 9.04
C THR A 829 -47.45 -20.97 7.56
N LYS A 830 -47.77 -19.94 6.77
CA LYS A 830 -47.94 -20.02 5.31
C LYS A 830 -46.59 -20.06 4.56
N PHE A 831 -45.56 -19.44 5.12
CA PHE A 831 -44.19 -19.35 4.60
C PHE A 831 -43.21 -19.08 5.77
N ASP A 832 -41.93 -19.37 5.58
CA ASP A 832 -40.89 -19.04 6.56
C ASP A 832 -40.65 -17.53 6.59
N CYS A 833 -41.18 -16.82 7.59
CA CYS A 833 -40.91 -15.40 7.76
C CYS A 833 -39.46 -15.20 8.24
N ARG A 834 -38.61 -14.62 7.40
CA ARG A 834 -37.18 -14.35 7.67
C ARG A 834 -36.91 -12.89 8.02
N GLY A 835 -37.90 -12.03 7.87
CA GLY A 835 -37.89 -10.65 8.34
C GLY A 835 -39.25 -9.97 8.18
N PHE A 836 -39.37 -8.75 8.69
CA PHE A 836 -40.56 -7.92 8.56
C PHE A 836 -40.19 -6.44 8.47
N GLU A 837 -41.10 -5.61 7.99
CA GLU A 837 -40.98 -4.16 8.02
C GLU A 837 -42.11 -3.57 8.85
N TYR A 838 -41.77 -2.78 9.88
CA TYR A 838 -42.75 -2.05 10.66
C TYR A 838 -42.71 -0.56 10.34
N CYS A 839 -43.83 -0.01 9.87
CA CYS A 839 -44.00 1.38 9.47
C CYS A 839 -44.77 2.16 10.54
N ARG A 840 -44.06 2.74 11.51
CA ARG A 840 -44.65 3.39 12.70
C ARG A 840 -45.70 4.46 12.38
N THR A 841 -45.50 5.24 11.30
CA THR A 841 -46.43 6.31 10.90
C THR A 841 -47.65 5.77 10.15
N ALA A 842 -47.50 4.69 9.37
CA ALA A 842 -48.59 4.06 8.62
C ALA A 842 -49.37 3.02 9.46
N LYS A 843 -48.83 2.61 10.62
CA LYS A 843 -49.34 1.49 11.44
C LYS A 843 -49.48 0.21 10.62
N SER A 844 -48.50 -0.07 9.77
CA SER A 844 -48.46 -1.26 8.90
C SER A 844 -47.25 -2.13 9.20
N CYS A 845 -47.45 -3.42 8.99
CA CYS A 845 -46.46 -4.49 9.12
C CYS A 845 -46.43 -5.25 7.79
N VAL A 846 -45.26 -5.50 7.23
CA VAL A 846 -45.08 -6.28 6.00
C VAL A 846 -44.12 -7.43 6.30
N LEU A 847 -44.54 -8.67 6.07
CA LEU A 847 -43.74 -9.86 6.34
C LEU A 847 -42.94 -10.27 5.08
N HIS A 848 -41.72 -10.76 5.27
CA HIS A 848 -40.79 -11.10 4.18
C HIS A 848 -40.22 -12.51 4.34
N SER A 849 -40.20 -13.27 3.25
CA SER A 849 -39.64 -14.64 3.19
C SER A 849 -38.10 -14.71 3.05
N LYS A 850 -37.45 -13.57 2.77
CA LYS A 850 -35.98 -13.44 2.67
C LYS A 850 -35.39 -12.77 3.90
N HIS A 851 -34.23 -13.24 4.34
CA HIS A 851 -33.40 -12.48 5.29
C HIS A 851 -32.76 -11.29 4.55
N VAL A 852 -32.46 -10.20 5.26
CA VAL A 852 -31.89 -8.98 4.64
C VAL A 852 -30.54 -9.21 3.94
N LEU A 853 -29.81 -10.27 4.29
CA LEU A 853 -28.54 -10.66 3.65
C LEU A 853 -28.74 -11.57 2.42
N ASP A 854 -29.93 -12.14 2.21
CA ASP A 854 -30.31 -12.90 0.99
C ASP A 854 -30.86 -11.98 -0.13
N MET A 855 -31.08 -10.69 0.18
CA MET A 855 -31.60 -9.71 -0.78
C MET A 855 -30.46 -9.17 -1.65
N LYS A 856 -30.68 -9.12 -2.97
CA LYS A 856 -29.70 -8.67 -3.96
C LYS A 856 -29.58 -7.14 -4.01
N ASP A 857 -28.50 -6.65 -4.61
CA ASP A 857 -28.37 -5.24 -4.98
C ASP A 857 -29.58 -4.80 -5.83
N GLY A 858 -30.29 -3.77 -5.37
CA GLY A 858 -31.54 -3.29 -5.97
C GLY A 858 -32.83 -3.97 -5.47
N GLU A 859 -32.75 -5.07 -4.71
CA GLU A 859 -33.89 -5.58 -3.92
C GLU A 859 -34.01 -4.87 -2.55
N LEU A 860 -32.97 -4.13 -2.15
CA LEU A 860 -32.94 -3.24 -0.97
C LEU A 860 -32.85 -1.76 -1.37
N GLY A 861 -33.55 -0.91 -0.63
CA GLY A 861 -33.59 0.54 -0.81
C GLY A 861 -33.28 1.30 0.47
N THR A 862 -32.53 2.39 0.34
CA THR A 862 -32.19 3.32 1.43
C THR A 862 -32.99 4.62 1.32
N ASP A 863 -34.30 4.55 1.59
CA ASP A 863 -35.12 5.75 1.66
C ASP A 863 -34.89 6.51 2.98
N LYS A 864 -34.03 7.55 2.92
CA LYS A 864 -33.73 8.48 4.03
C LYS A 864 -34.96 9.31 4.50
N LYS A 865 -36.18 9.05 4.00
CA LYS A 865 -37.46 9.62 4.49
C LYS A 865 -38.48 8.57 4.95
N SER A 866 -38.18 7.27 4.84
CA SER A 866 -39.12 6.22 5.24
C SER A 866 -39.35 6.20 6.76
N ALA A 867 -40.62 6.09 7.16
CA ALA A 867 -41.02 5.84 8.54
C ALA A 867 -41.10 4.34 8.88
N CYS A 868 -40.51 3.49 8.03
CA CYS A 868 -40.42 2.05 8.19
C CYS A 868 -39.01 1.63 8.60
N THR A 869 -38.91 0.51 9.32
CA THR A 869 -37.65 -0.16 9.60
C THR A 869 -37.82 -1.64 9.28
N HIS A 870 -36.88 -2.21 8.53
CA HIS A 870 -36.79 -3.65 8.34
C HIS A 870 -36.15 -4.31 9.57
N TYR A 871 -36.63 -5.50 9.92
CA TYR A 871 -36.17 -6.34 11.02
C TYR A 871 -35.99 -7.74 10.48
N ALA A 872 -34.86 -8.39 10.73
CA ALA A 872 -34.54 -9.70 10.15
C ALA A 872 -34.24 -10.73 11.25
N VAL A 873 -34.60 -12.00 11.03
CA VAL A 873 -34.49 -13.09 12.02
C VAL A 873 -33.04 -13.39 12.37
N LYS A 874 -32.73 -13.52 13.66
CA LYS A 874 -31.43 -13.97 14.18
C LYS A 874 -31.16 -15.43 13.82
N TYR A 875 -29.94 -15.75 13.40
CA TYR A 875 -29.52 -17.11 13.06
C TYR A 875 -29.64 -18.07 14.25
N ALA A 876 -29.47 -17.59 15.49
CA ALA A 876 -29.70 -18.40 16.69
C ALA A 876 -31.16 -18.87 16.86
N ALA A 877 -32.13 -18.18 16.24
CA ALA A 877 -33.53 -18.60 16.27
C ALA A 877 -33.81 -19.86 15.42
N ASP A 878 -32.89 -20.26 14.52
CA ASP A 878 -33.02 -21.45 13.67
C ASP A 878 -32.69 -22.78 14.38
N TYR A 879 -32.35 -22.74 15.67
CA TYR A 879 -31.87 -23.88 16.45
C TYR A 879 -32.74 -24.16 17.68
N TYR A 880 -32.80 -25.44 18.08
CA TYR A 880 -33.31 -25.90 19.36
C TYR A 880 -32.14 -26.02 20.35
N ASP A 881 -32.21 -25.28 21.46
CA ASP A 881 -31.37 -25.55 22.62
C ASP A 881 -31.81 -26.89 23.25
N MET A 882 -30.90 -27.86 23.22
CA MET A 882 -31.04 -29.22 23.77
C MET A 882 -30.42 -29.34 25.17
N GLY A 883 -29.89 -28.25 25.73
CA GLY A 883 -29.27 -28.19 27.05
C GLY A 883 -27.87 -28.82 27.10
N TYR A 884 -27.45 -29.18 28.32
CA TYR A 884 -26.05 -29.49 28.66
C TYR A 884 -25.48 -30.81 28.11
N THR A 885 -26.26 -31.60 27.37
CA THR A 885 -25.78 -32.87 26.76
C THR A 885 -25.14 -32.56 25.41
N LEU A 886 -23.81 -32.49 25.40
CA LEU A 886 -23.00 -32.14 24.24
C LEU A 886 -22.70 -33.36 23.37
N VAL A 887 -22.57 -33.12 22.06
CA VAL A 887 -22.09 -34.11 21.09
C VAL A 887 -20.56 -34.04 20.97
N LYS A 888 -19.85 -35.17 21.11
CA LYS A 888 -18.42 -35.26 20.79
C LYS A 888 -18.22 -35.53 19.30
N ASP A 889 -18.00 -34.46 18.55
CA ASP A 889 -17.72 -34.47 17.11
C ASP A 889 -16.74 -33.35 16.77
N ASP A 890 -15.51 -33.70 16.41
CA ASP A 890 -14.40 -32.75 16.20
C ASP A 890 -14.39 -32.19 14.77
N SER A 891 -15.54 -31.73 14.26
CA SER A 891 -15.71 -31.40 12.83
C SER A 891 -15.27 -29.98 12.42
N ASP A 892 -15.51 -28.99 13.29
CA ASP A 892 -14.93 -27.64 13.27
C ASP A 892 -15.07 -27.08 14.70
N SER A 893 -14.08 -26.30 15.17
CA SER A 893 -14.05 -25.77 16.53
C SER A 893 -13.47 -24.36 16.53
N ARG A 894 -14.31 -23.38 16.87
CA ARG A 894 -14.00 -21.95 16.81
C ARG A 894 -14.21 -21.31 18.18
N SER A 895 -13.30 -20.44 18.61
CA SER A 895 -13.45 -19.65 19.83
C SER A 895 -13.87 -18.20 19.54
N GLN A 896 -14.21 -17.45 20.59
CA GLN A 896 -14.51 -16.00 20.53
C GLN A 896 -15.72 -15.62 19.67
N LEU A 897 -16.59 -16.59 19.34
CA LEU A 897 -17.88 -16.35 18.70
C LEU A 897 -18.96 -16.09 19.77
N THR A 898 -19.94 -15.27 19.43
CA THR A 898 -21.26 -15.26 20.11
C THR A 898 -22.10 -16.46 19.65
N LEU A 899 -23.18 -16.75 20.37
CA LEU A 899 -24.17 -17.77 19.95
C LEU A 899 -24.67 -17.50 18.53
N GLU A 900 -25.01 -16.24 18.24
CA GLU A 900 -25.49 -15.79 16.93
C GLU A 900 -24.48 -16.04 15.81
N GLN A 901 -23.21 -15.69 16.03
CA GLN A 901 -22.14 -15.96 15.06
C GLN A 901 -21.90 -17.47 14.88
N CYS A 902 -21.97 -18.26 15.95
CA CYS A 902 -21.86 -19.72 15.90
C CYS A 902 -22.99 -20.33 15.05
N SER A 903 -24.23 -19.89 15.26
CA SER A 903 -25.40 -20.28 14.46
C SER A 903 -25.27 -19.88 12.99
N ARG A 904 -24.79 -18.66 12.71
CA ARG A 904 -24.55 -18.19 11.33
C ARG A 904 -23.52 -19.05 10.61
N VAL A 905 -22.38 -19.35 11.23
CA VAL A 905 -21.35 -20.24 10.65
C VAL A 905 -21.94 -21.61 10.29
N CYS A 906 -22.75 -22.19 11.20
CA CYS A 906 -23.42 -23.47 10.97
C CYS A 906 -24.47 -23.41 9.83
N SER A 907 -25.16 -22.28 9.67
CA SER A 907 -26.20 -22.09 8.64
C SER A 907 -25.66 -21.73 7.25
N GLU A 908 -24.58 -20.93 7.18
CA GLU A 908 -24.10 -20.31 5.94
C GLU A 908 -22.79 -20.91 5.43
N GLU A 909 -21.76 -20.96 6.27
CA GLU A 909 -20.41 -21.41 5.86
C GLU A 909 -20.35 -22.95 5.75
N MET A 910 -20.90 -23.65 6.74
CA MET A 910 -20.93 -25.11 6.82
C MET A 910 -22.26 -25.71 6.36
N LYS A 911 -23.00 -24.99 5.49
CA LYS A 911 -24.41 -25.18 5.14
C LYS A 911 -24.86 -26.62 4.86
N SER A 912 -24.06 -27.42 4.14
CA SER A 912 -24.37 -28.83 3.81
C SER A 912 -23.99 -29.84 4.90
N ASN A 913 -23.17 -29.45 5.87
CA ASN A 913 -22.46 -30.36 6.76
C ASN A 913 -22.89 -30.18 8.23
N CYS A 914 -23.11 -28.94 8.68
CA CYS A 914 -23.47 -28.66 10.06
C CYS A 914 -24.96 -28.92 10.32
N LYS A 915 -25.24 -29.87 11.22
CA LYS A 915 -26.61 -30.17 11.70
C LYS A 915 -26.85 -29.70 13.14
N SER A 916 -25.79 -29.52 13.91
CA SER A 916 -25.83 -29.04 15.28
C SER A 916 -24.51 -28.40 15.67
N PHE A 917 -24.47 -27.74 16.83
CA PHE A 917 -23.22 -27.28 17.43
C PHE A 917 -23.30 -27.33 18.96
N ASN A 918 -22.16 -27.49 19.61
CA ASN A 918 -22.02 -27.18 21.03
C ASN A 918 -21.58 -25.73 21.14
N TYR A 919 -22.32 -24.90 21.88
CA TYR A 919 -21.89 -23.55 22.25
C TYR A 919 -21.64 -23.49 23.75
N CYS A 920 -20.36 -23.31 24.10
CA CYS A 920 -19.96 -22.82 25.40
C CYS A 920 -20.07 -21.29 25.37
N PRO A 921 -20.99 -20.67 26.13
CA PRO A 921 -20.92 -19.25 26.38
C PRO A 921 -19.64 -18.90 27.13
N ALA A 922 -19.26 -17.63 27.03
CA ALA A 922 -18.22 -17.03 27.85
C ALA A 922 -18.40 -17.38 29.34
N SER A 923 -17.31 -17.62 30.07
CA SER A 923 -17.38 -18.02 31.48
C SER A 923 -17.86 -16.92 32.43
N GLY A 924 -17.95 -15.68 31.95
CA GLY A 924 -18.72 -14.55 32.49
C GLY A 924 -19.20 -13.66 31.34
N PRO A 925 -19.91 -12.54 31.59
CA PRO A 925 -20.54 -11.69 30.55
C PRO A 925 -19.55 -11.12 29.52
N TYR A 926 -18.27 -11.16 29.85
CA TYR A 926 -17.18 -10.50 29.13
C TYR A 926 -16.22 -11.49 28.46
N ALA A 927 -16.09 -12.72 28.97
CA ALA A 927 -14.91 -13.57 28.73
C ALA A 927 -14.76 -14.06 27.27
N THR A 928 -13.53 -14.05 26.74
CA THR A 928 -13.24 -14.50 25.36
C THR A 928 -12.95 -16.00 25.25
N ASP A 929 -13.49 -16.80 26.17
CA ASP A 929 -13.37 -18.26 26.22
C ASP A 929 -14.62 -18.99 25.69
N SER A 930 -15.56 -18.27 25.08
CA SER A 930 -16.66 -18.87 24.35
C SER A 930 -16.14 -19.82 23.26
N SER A 931 -16.78 -20.98 23.11
CA SER A 931 -16.37 -22.00 22.13
C SER A 931 -17.58 -22.56 21.37
N CYS A 932 -17.44 -22.63 20.06
CA CYS A 932 -18.42 -23.08 19.09
C CYS A 932 -17.86 -24.31 18.39
N ARG A 933 -18.33 -25.50 18.77
CA ARG A 933 -17.88 -26.79 18.21
C ARG A 933 -18.99 -27.33 17.31
N LEU A 934 -18.81 -27.20 16.00
CA LEU A 934 -19.80 -27.63 15.02
C LEU A 934 -19.83 -29.15 14.91
N SER A 935 -21.00 -29.71 14.57
CA SER A 935 -21.20 -31.14 14.42
C SER A 935 -22.07 -31.50 13.21
N THR A 936 -21.70 -32.63 12.60
CA THR A 936 -22.40 -33.29 11.51
C THR A 936 -23.54 -34.23 11.97
N LYS A 937 -23.72 -34.35 13.29
CA LYS A 937 -24.59 -35.34 13.97
C LYS A 937 -25.66 -34.64 14.80
N LEU A 938 -26.66 -35.40 15.22
CA LEU A 938 -27.73 -35.00 16.15
C LEU A 938 -27.70 -35.95 17.37
N LEU A 939 -28.17 -35.52 18.54
CA LEU A 939 -28.20 -36.36 19.77
C LEU A 939 -29.06 -37.64 19.60
N LYS A 940 -29.98 -37.60 18.63
CA LYS A 940 -30.85 -38.71 18.21
C LYS A 940 -30.22 -39.66 17.17
N ASP A 941 -29.04 -39.36 16.63
CA ASP A 941 -28.35 -40.25 15.70
C ASP A 941 -27.71 -41.43 16.46
N ALA A 942 -27.68 -42.61 15.84
CA ALA A 942 -27.22 -43.83 16.51
C ALA A 942 -25.71 -43.79 16.85
N ASN A 943 -25.36 -44.22 18.07
CA ASN A 943 -23.99 -44.34 18.58
C ASN A 943 -23.20 -43.01 18.65
N VAL A 944 -23.87 -41.85 18.76
CA VAL A 944 -23.18 -40.58 18.99
C VAL A 944 -22.58 -40.55 20.40
N PRO A 945 -21.25 -40.35 20.56
CA PRO A 945 -20.64 -40.16 21.87
C PRO A 945 -21.02 -38.77 22.41
N THR A 946 -21.44 -38.72 23.67
CA THR A 946 -21.87 -37.48 24.33
C THR A 946 -20.97 -37.11 25.51
N THR A 947 -21.11 -35.89 26.01
CA THR A 947 -20.44 -35.41 27.23
C THR A 947 -21.22 -34.26 27.86
N THR A 948 -20.83 -33.84 29.06
CA THR A 948 -21.47 -32.73 29.78
C THR A 948 -20.40 -31.76 30.31
N GLU A 949 -20.35 -30.53 29.79
CA GLU A 949 -19.46 -29.48 30.28
C GLU A 949 -20.30 -28.37 30.90
N GLY A 950 -20.10 -28.06 32.18
CA GLY A 950 -21.08 -27.42 33.07
C GLY A 950 -21.48 -25.96 32.79
N LYS A 951 -21.12 -25.39 31.64
CA LYS A 951 -21.62 -24.10 31.13
C LYS A 951 -22.16 -24.18 29.70
N CYS A 952 -21.87 -25.25 28.96
CA CYS A 952 -22.09 -25.32 27.52
C CYS A 952 -23.43 -25.97 27.19
N HIS A 953 -24.06 -25.51 26.11
CA HIS A 953 -25.34 -26.03 25.61
C HIS A 953 -25.15 -26.63 24.21
N HIS A 954 -25.93 -27.64 23.88
CA HIS A 954 -26.00 -28.22 22.54
C HIS A 954 -27.20 -27.67 21.76
N TYR A 955 -26.99 -27.31 20.50
CA TYR A 955 -27.99 -26.68 19.65
C TYR A 955 -28.20 -27.51 18.39
N GLU A 956 -29.38 -28.14 18.26
CA GLU A 956 -29.75 -28.87 17.04
C GLU A 956 -30.52 -27.96 16.07
N LYS A 957 -30.21 -28.02 14.78
CA LYS A 957 -30.93 -27.25 13.75
C LYS A 957 -32.41 -27.67 13.69
N LYS A 958 -33.33 -26.70 13.65
CA LYS A 958 -34.77 -26.96 13.57
C LYS A 958 -35.10 -27.65 12.25
N LYS A 959 -35.90 -28.73 12.29
CA LYS A 959 -36.28 -29.55 11.12
C LYS A 959 -36.90 -28.78 9.94
N VAL A 960 -37.50 -27.61 10.18
CA VAL A 960 -38.09 -26.75 9.14
C VAL A 960 -36.97 -26.07 8.32
N VAL A 961 -35.87 -25.69 8.97
CA VAL A 961 -34.70 -25.01 8.39
C VAL A 961 -33.78 -25.98 7.62
N ASP A 962 -34.30 -27.11 7.15
CA ASP A 962 -33.65 -28.02 6.21
C ASP A 962 -34.37 -28.11 4.85
N ASP A 963 -35.50 -27.43 4.66
CA ASP A 963 -36.19 -27.42 3.35
C ASP A 963 -35.53 -26.52 2.30
N TRP A 964 -34.50 -25.74 2.64
CA TRP A 964 -33.57 -25.21 1.61
C TRP A 964 -32.77 -26.33 0.90
N ALA A 965 -32.67 -27.52 1.51
CA ALA A 965 -32.08 -28.72 0.90
C ALA A 965 -33.14 -29.61 0.22
N LYS A 966 -34.43 -29.25 0.27
CA LYS A 966 -35.46 -29.79 -0.62
C LYS A 966 -35.83 -28.76 -1.66
N GLU A 967 -35.47 -29.02 -2.92
CA GLU A 967 -36.28 -28.49 -4.01
C GLU A 967 -37.75 -28.81 -3.72
N VAL A 968 -38.59 -27.77 -3.60
CA VAL A 968 -40.04 -27.96 -3.66
C VAL A 968 -40.34 -28.47 -5.07
N LYS A 969 -40.39 -29.79 -5.20
CA LYS A 969 -40.97 -30.50 -6.33
C LYS A 969 -42.46 -30.17 -6.36
N LYS A 970 -42.77 -28.98 -6.89
CA LYS A 970 -44.13 -28.53 -7.17
C LYS A 970 -44.83 -29.70 -7.89
N PRO A 971 -46.02 -30.13 -7.43
CA PRO A 971 -46.70 -31.26 -8.04
C PRO A 971 -46.88 -30.97 -9.53
N VAL A 972 -46.28 -31.80 -10.37
CA VAL A 972 -46.24 -31.56 -11.82
C VAL A 972 -47.64 -31.72 -12.38
N ILE A 973 -48.38 -30.61 -12.45
CA ILE A 973 -49.55 -30.47 -13.29
C ILE A 973 -49.10 -30.85 -14.70
N LYS A 974 -49.73 -31.89 -15.27
CA LYS A 974 -49.37 -32.43 -16.58
C LYS A 974 -49.67 -31.41 -17.69
N GLN A 975 -48.71 -30.54 -17.99
CA GLN A 975 -48.58 -29.95 -19.31
C GLN A 975 -47.51 -30.73 -20.08
N SER A 976 -47.80 -31.01 -21.35
CA SER A 976 -47.03 -31.94 -22.17
C SER A 976 -45.66 -31.37 -22.55
N GLY A 977 -44.61 -31.83 -21.87
CA GLY A 977 -43.23 -31.51 -22.23
C GLY A 977 -42.92 -31.93 -23.67
N TYR A 978 -42.30 -31.04 -24.44
CA TYR A 978 -41.89 -31.33 -25.82
C TYR A 978 -40.93 -32.53 -25.86
N THR A 979 -41.15 -33.44 -26.81
CA THR A 979 -40.29 -34.61 -27.00
C THR A 979 -38.85 -34.21 -27.36
N LYS A 980 -37.88 -35.13 -27.19
CA LYS A 980 -36.43 -34.90 -27.40
C LYS A 980 -36.03 -34.30 -28.76
N LYS A 981 -36.93 -34.24 -29.76
CA LYS A 981 -36.72 -33.53 -31.02
C LYS A 981 -36.73 -31.99 -30.88
N GLY A 982 -37.41 -31.46 -29.86
CA GLY A 982 -37.58 -30.01 -29.66
C GLY A 982 -36.28 -29.26 -29.37
N PHE A 983 -35.41 -29.83 -28.52
CA PHE A 983 -34.15 -29.16 -28.13
C PHE A 983 -33.17 -29.05 -29.32
N THR A 984 -33.05 -30.13 -30.12
CA THR A 984 -32.31 -30.09 -31.39
C THR A 984 -32.90 -29.07 -32.35
N GLY A 985 -34.23 -29.01 -32.47
CA GLY A 985 -34.91 -28.01 -33.31
C GLY A 985 -34.68 -26.56 -32.88
N LEU A 986 -34.57 -26.29 -31.57
CA LEU A 986 -34.32 -24.95 -31.04
C LEU A 986 -32.85 -24.52 -31.24
N VAL A 987 -31.89 -25.42 -31.00
CA VAL A 987 -30.46 -25.16 -31.28
C VAL A 987 -30.19 -24.98 -32.78
N VAL A 988 -30.74 -25.84 -33.63
CA VAL A 988 -30.67 -25.69 -35.10
C VAL A 988 -31.41 -24.43 -35.55
N GLY A 989 -32.54 -24.09 -34.92
CA GLY A 989 -33.28 -22.86 -35.19
C GLY A 989 -32.49 -21.60 -34.87
N MET A 990 -31.79 -21.55 -33.72
CA MET A 990 -30.92 -20.43 -33.36
C MET A 990 -29.68 -20.32 -34.24
N LEU A 991 -29.07 -21.45 -34.63
CA LEU A 991 -27.97 -21.46 -35.62
C LEU A 991 -28.43 -21.00 -37.01
N ALA A 992 -29.61 -21.44 -37.46
CA ALA A 992 -30.20 -20.98 -38.72
C ALA A 992 -30.56 -19.49 -38.65
N LEU A 993 -31.12 -19.01 -37.55
CA LEU A 993 -31.41 -17.58 -37.35
C LEU A 993 -30.12 -16.75 -37.33
N GLY A 994 -29.06 -17.24 -36.67
CA GLY A 994 -27.74 -16.62 -36.67
C GLY A 994 -27.10 -16.56 -38.06
N LEU A 995 -27.23 -17.62 -38.86
CA LEU A 995 -26.78 -17.64 -40.26
C LEU A 995 -27.62 -16.74 -41.16
N ILE A 996 -28.94 -16.64 -40.94
CA ILE A 996 -29.83 -15.73 -41.69
C ILE A 996 -29.53 -14.27 -41.32
N LEU A 997 -29.40 -13.93 -40.05
CA LEU A 997 -29.05 -12.59 -39.60
C LEU A 997 -27.62 -12.20 -39.99
N GLY A 998 -26.67 -13.14 -39.93
CA GLY A 998 -25.29 -12.94 -40.38
C GLY A 998 -25.17 -12.76 -41.89
N SER A 999 -25.90 -13.54 -42.68
CA SER A 999 -25.95 -13.37 -44.15
C SER A 999 -26.74 -12.13 -44.57
N MET A 1000 -27.84 -11.78 -43.90
CA MET A 1000 -28.50 -10.48 -44.07
C MET A 1000 -27.56 -9.33 -43.72
N GLY A 1001 -26.84 -9.40 -42.59
CA GLY A 1001 -25.84 -8.41 -42.20
C GLY A 1001 -24.73 -8.27 -43.23
N PHE A 1002 -24.22 -9.39 -43.76
CA PHE A 1002 -23.20 -9.39 -44.82
C PHE A 1002 -23.75 -8.84 -46.16
N VAL A 1003 -24.98 -9.17 -46.54
CA VAL A 1003 -25.65 -8.63 -47.74
C VAL A 1003 -25.94 -7.14 -47.59
N ILE A 1004 -26.38 -6.67 -46.42
CA ILE A 1004 -26.59 -5.26 -46.12
C ILE A 1004 -25.27 -4.50 -46.14
N TYR A 1005 -24.23 -5.03 -45.48
CA TYR A 1005 -22.88 -4.44 -45.47
C TYR A 1005 -22.27 -4.39 -46.88
N SER A 1006 -22.36 -5.47 -47.65
CA SER A 1006 -21.86 -5.50 -49.03
C SER A 1006 -22.71 -4.67 -50.00
N TYR A 1007 -24.01 -4.50 -49.76
CA TYR A 1007 -24.87 -3.57 -50.50
C TYR A 1007 -24.50 -2.11 -50.24
N PHE A 1008 -24.30 -1.72 -48.97
CA PHE A 1008 -23.80 -0.37 -48.64
C PHE A 1008 -22.36 -0.14 -49.14
N ARG A 1009 -21.50 -1.16 -49.10
CA ARG A 1009 -20.13 -1.09 -49.65
C ARG A 1009 -20.13 -0.98 -51.19
N ALA A 1010 -20.99 -1.73 -51.88
CA ALA A 1010 -21.14 -1.62 -53.34
C ALA A 1010 -21.80 -0.29 -53.73
N ARG A 1011 -22.66 0.28 -52.90
CA ARG A 1011 -23.27 1.61 -53.12
C ARG A 1011 -22.37 2.78 -52.74
N SER A 1012 -21.19 2.53 -52.16
CA SER A 1012 -20.15 3.52 -51.87
C SER A 1012 -18.95 3.47 -52.83
N SER A 1013 -18.98 2.67 -53.90
CA SER A 1013 -17.98 2.75 -54.98
C SER A 1013 -18.25 3.97 -55.88
N GLY A 1014 -18.08 5.16 -55.28
CA GLY A 1014 -18.45 6.46 -55.86
C GLY A 1014 -17.32 7.48 -55.96
N GLU A 1015 -16.15 7.23 -55.35
CA GLU A 1015 -14.87 7.86 -55.70
C GLU A 1015 -13.71 7.09 -55.06
N GLY A 1016 -12.59 6.94 -55.78
CA GLY A 1016 -11.47 6.09 -55.36
C GLY A 1016 -10.32 6.89 -54.77
N MET A 1017 -10.12 6.82 -53.45
CA MET A 1017 -8.88 7.29 -52.81
C MET A 1017 -7.95 6.12 -52.51
N THR A 1018 -6.70 6.22 -52.99
CA THR A 1018 -5.63 5.28 -52.69
C THR A 1018 -5.02 5.62 -51.33
N VAL A 1019 -4.94 4.63 -50.42
CA VAL A 1019 -4.29 4.82 -49.13
C VAL A 1019 -2.78 4.88 -49.34
N ARG A 1020 -2.22 6.09 -49.35
CA ARG A 1020 -0.81 6.31 -49.03
C ARG A 1020 -0.64 6.30 -47.52
N PHE A 1021 0.28 5.49 -47.01
CA PHE A 1021 0.79 5.70 -45.67
C PHE A 1021 1.74 6.90 -45.68
N MET A 1022 1.43 7.93 -44.91
CA MET A 1022 2.39 8.98 -44.54
C MET A 1022 2.69 8.83 -43.06
N LYS A 1023 4.00 8.76 -42.73
CA LYS A 1023 4.48 9.11 -41.40
C LYS A 1023 4.29 10.62 -41.24
N SER A 1024 3.84 11.04 -40.07
CA SER A 1024 3.79 12.44 -39.67
C SER A 1024 4.15 12.49 -38.20
N ASP A 1025 5.09 13.36 -37.86
CA ASP A 1025 5.74 13.40 -36.56
C ASP A 1025 5.02 14.35 -35.59
N ILE A 1026 4.77 13.87 -34.37
CA ILE A 1026 4.93 14.58 -33.08
C ILE A 1026 5.45 13.52 -32.10
#